data_AF-A0AAV9HTD3-F1
#
_entry.id   AF-A0AAV9HTD3-F1
#
_cell.length_a   1.000
_cell.length_b   1.000
_cell.length_c   1.000
_cell.angle_alpha   90.00
_cell.angle_beta   90.00
_cell.angle_gamma   90.00
#
_symmetry.space_group_name_H-M   'P 1'
#
loop_
_entity.id
_entity.type
_entity.pdbx_description
1 polymer ?
#
loop_
_entity_poly.entity_id
_entity_poly.type
_entity_poly.pdbx_seq_one_letter_code
_entity_poly.pdbx_strand_id
1 'polypeptide(L)'
;MSTPSSGTMLDPWDSLRAACNDADLWPENSMESQSFRQTTRSYQQQLDAESTRLFNTNRNTSFVELVESFDGPFRTTRCSTLDDLRVRLQINRKDPRCRYVFFSARHSKAPMYCSKEMFDLVMTFHQAMPPLVDLVLGFGKPQSQQEFHYASFRSENYIGVSQGQRRSIPQLGRSGREIRHCFNLWSPEKSEASGTLTWPLRQAAAYHAFDVESGQSLWINFKANSVLKARIVEATTSCDSFYAESLSRLSGSFSATLTTHLILFEWCSENWRWYNKSLEEKLRDILDKVNNAPVEQVESILKYDAKILVQTLRDDPPELTPKPPTTRQNSISSWQPSNTVRRMSRALTGLTTNTVQSAEHRSLSAPVPLSPLIGPPRDSPTKTAGGIQGEQDQDPFEVLQDFSIERLQCLNGIGADLHTSRLVMNLNADIMKEILTHYQSLWDDGEFPHDIKDGCKYSFLEFIRRTTSMVRSLEMEIARIGTLMLLLNDGRELFDKFLQLRHIEQSKLFTANAHQSAQYMQKLTIEMHESTKNMENIAAKTEKETASMHIITLVTLVFLPGTFVAVRFGLPLLPLLFEVLTCRQTLFGSGLYQWDQEDPVGSVPVWKGNLFKLFAKICFPLMAGTIIIWLVLAYGVPWLKSTRRREVPPDEENVIGVGDCGGK
;
A
#
# COMPACT_ATOMS: atom_id res chain seq x y z
N MET A 1 62.15 17.06 -50.53
CA MET A 1 61.79 15.76 -49.93
C MET A 1 62.40 15.70 -48.54
N SER A 2 61.68 16.24 -47.56
CA SER A 2 62.05 16.20 -46.14
C SER A 2 61.38 14.97 -45.52
N THR A 3 62.18 13.98 -45.16
CA THR A 3 61.79 12.86 -44.30
C THR A 3 61.18 13.39 -43.00
N PRO A 4 60.01 12.91 -42.56
CA PRO A 4 59.48 13.28 -41.25
C PRO A 4 60.39 12.67 -40.18
N SER A 5 60.83 13.52 -39.26
CA SER A 5 61.55 13.16 -38.05
C SER A 5 60.82 12.04 -37.32
N SER A 6 61.54 10.95 -37.06
CA SER A 6 61.16 9.89 -36.13
C SER A 6 60.70 10.50 -34.81
N GLY A 7 59.39 10.47 -34.55
CA GLY A 7 58.84 10.77 -33.24
C GLY A 7 59.45 9.79 -32.24
N THR A 8 60.17 10.31 -31.26
CA THR A 8 60.74 9.54 -30.16
C THR A 8 59.60 8.77 -29.50
N MET A 9 59.57 7.44 -29.65
CA MET A 9 58.65 6.61 -28.87
C MET A 9 58.98 6.86 -27.39
N LEU A 10 58.04 7.45 -26.64
CA LEU A 10 58.19 7.57 -25.19
C LEU A 10 58.38 6.16 -24.58
N ASP A 11 59.26 6.05 -23.59
CA ASP A 11 59.44 4.84 -22.80
C ASP A 11 58.06 4.39 -22.26
N PRO A 12 57.68 3.10 -22.34
CA PRO A 12 56.39 2.62 -21.85
C PRO A 12 56.13 2.97 -20.38
N TRP A 13 57.18 3.04 -19.57
CA TRP A 13 57.10 3.48 -18.17
C TRP A 13 56.78 4.97 -18.03
N ASP A 14 57.42 5.84 -18.83
CA ASP A 14 57.12 7.28 -18.82
C ASP A 14 55.69 7.54 -19.34
N SER A 15 55.23 6.74 -20.31
CA SER A 15 53.85 6.76 -20.80
C SER A 15 52.86 6.38 -19.71
N LEU A 16 53.13 5.31 -18.94
CA LEU A 16 52.30 4.92 -17.79
C LEU A 16 52.29 6.00 -16.71
N ARG A 17 53.43 6.62 -16.43
CA ARG A 17 53.54 7.70 -15.45
C ARG A 17 52.74 8.92 -15.88
N ALA A 18 52.80 9.29 -17.15
CA ALA A 18 51.98 10.36 -17.71
C ALA A 18 50.48 10.03 -17.57
N ALA A 19 50.07 8.82 -17.93
CA ALA A 19 48.69 8.37 -17.75
C ALA A 19 48.24 8.43 -16.28
N CYS A 20 49.08 8.00 -15.33
CA CYS A 20 48.79 8.08 -13.89
C CYS A 20 48.68 9.51 -13.35
N ASN A 21 49.35 10.49 -13.98
CA ASN A 21 49.18 11.90 -13.62
C ASN A 21 47.80 12.41 -14.07
N ASP A 22 47.34 11.94 -15.23
CA ASP A 22 46.02 12.21 -15.80
C ASP A 22 45.03 11.07 -15.49
N ALA A 23 45.08 10.50 -14.27
CA ALA A 23 44.29 9.32 -13.90
C ALA A 23 42.77 9.56 -14.03
N ASP A 24 42.31 10.80 -13.82
CA ASP A 24 40.91 11.20 -13.95
C ASP A 24 40.34 10.98 -15.37
N LEU A 25 41.23 10.78 -16.36
CA LEU A 25 40.85 10.46 -17.75
C LEU A 25 40.61 8.96 -18.00
N TRP A 26 40.75 8.10 -16.99
CA TRP A 26 40.46 6.68 -17.16
C TRP A 26 38.97 6.46 -17.49
N PRO A 27 38.63 5.57 -18.45
CA PRO A 27 39.52 4.65 -19.17
C PRO A 27 40.15 5.18 -20.49
N GLU A 28 39.91 6.42 -20.92
CA GLU A 28 40.41 6.95 -22.21
C GLU A 28 41.94 7.00 -22.32
N ASN A 29 42.64 7.16 -21.20
CA ASN A 29 44.10 7.22 -21.10
C ASN A 29 44.80 5.83 -21.07
N SER A 30 44.04 4.74 -21.23
CA SER A 30 44.59 3.38 -21.24
C SER A 30 45.51 3.17 -22.45
N MET A 31 46.72 2.66 -22.22
CA MET A 31 47.74 2.45 -23.24
C MET A 31 47.46 1.23 -24.12
N GLU A 32 46.83 0.21 -23.55
CA GLU A 32 46.43 -1.03 -24.22
C GLU A 32 44.99 -1.36 -23.83
N SER A 33 44.09 -1.34 -24.81
CA SER A 33 42.73 -1.90 -24.67
C SER A 33 42.25 -2.41 -26.02
N GLN A 34 41.49 -3.50 -26.01
CA GLN A 34 40.75 -3.98 -27.18
C GLN A 34 39.48 -3.16 -27.45
N SER A 35 39.05 -2.35 -26.50
CA SER A 35 37.85 -1.52 -26.60
C SER A 35 38.07 -0.33 -27.56
N PHE A 36 37.08 -0.06 -28.41
CA PHE A 36 37.10 1.11 -29.27
C PHE A 36 37.01 2.40 -28.46
N ARG A 37 37.66 3.46 -28.95
CA ARG A 37 37.73 4.75 -28.27
C ARG A 37 36.35 5.34 -27.93
N GLN A 38 35.35 5.15 -28.79
CA GLN A 38 33.98 5.60 -28.55
C GLN A 38 33.36 4.89 -27.32
N THR A 39 33.60 3.59 -27.17
CA THR A 39 33.14 2.81 -26.03
C THR A 39 33.81 3.27 -24.75
N THR A 40 35.14 3.45 -24.79
CA THR A 40 35.93 3.95 -23.65
C THR A 40 35.45 5.33 -23.18
N ARG A 41 35.13 6.24 -24.11
CA ARG A 41 34.51 7.54 -23.79
C ARG A 41 33.15 7.40 -23.11
N SER A 42 32.31 6.50 -23.62
CA SER A 42 31.00 6.22 -23.01
C SER A 42 31.14 5.74 -21.58
N TYR A 43 32.09 4.84 -21.31
CA TYR A 43 32.37 4.37 -19.96
C TYR A 43 32.83 5.49 -19.03
N GLN A 44 33.71 6.38 -19.50
CA GLN A 44 34.14 7.54 -18.72
C GLN A 44 32.94 8.43 -18.35
N GLN A 45 32.09 8.77 -19.32
CA GLN A 45 30.91 9.61 -19.10
C GLN A 45 29.93 8.99 -18.09
N GLN A 46 29.70 7.68 -18.17
CA GLN A 46 28.85 6.97 -17.22
C GLN A 46 29.44 6.94 -15.81
N LEU A 47 30.75 6.71 -15.69
CA LEU A 47 31.45 6.72 -14.41
C LEU A 47 31.41 8.10 -13.74
N ASP A 48 31.61 9.16 -14.51
CA ASP A 48 31.54 10.54 -14.04
C ASP A 48 30.11 10.92 -13.60
N ALA A 49 29.09 10.52 -14.37
CA ALA A 49 27.69 10.76 -14.03
C ALA A 49 27.28 10.09 -12.72
N GLU A 50 27.75 8.85 -12.49
CA GLU A 50 27.39 8.04 -11.31
C GLU A 50 28.38 8.15 -10.15
N SER A 51 29.36 9.06 -10.23
CA SER A 51 30.46 9.15 -9.27
C SER A 51 29.98 9.34 -7.82
N THR A 52 29.00 10.23 -7.60
CA THR A 52 28.47 10.53 -6.25
C THR A 52 27.72 9.35 -5.63
N ARG A 53 27.22 8.42 -6.45
CA ARG A 53 26.53 7.20 -6.03
C ARG A 53 27.49 6.07 -5.69
N LEU A 54 28.56 5.96 -6.47
CA LEU A 54 29.54 4.86 -6.40
C LEU A 54 30.61 5.08 -5.35
N PHE A 55 31.09 6.33 -5.21
CA PHE A 55 32.27 6.64 -4.42
C PHE A 55 31.94 7.48 -3.19
N ASN A 56 32.75 7.32 -2.15
CA ASN A 56 32.62 8.12 -0.96
C ASN A 56 33.18 9.52 -1.20
N THR A 57 32.38 10.54 -0.92
CA THR A 57 32.79 11.95 -1.03
C THR A 57 33.65 12.38 0.17
N ASN A 58 33.58 11.66 1.29
CA ASN A 58 34.35 11.99 2.48
C ASN A 58 35.74 11.33 2.45
N ARG A 59 36.76 12.17 2.22
CA ARG A 59 38.17 11.78 2.17
C ARG A 59 38.67 11.11 3.45
N ASN A 60 38.17 11.49 4.63
CA ASN A 60 38.63 10.94 5.91
C ASN A 60 38.20 9.48 6.14
N THR A 61 37.12 9.08 5.46
CA THR A 61 36.61 7.70 5.50
C THR A 61 36.99 6.91 4.26
N SER A 62 37.78 7.52 3.35
CA SER A 62 38.15 6.91 2.10
C SER A 62 39.38 6.01 2.27
N PHE A 63 39.35 4.79 1.75
CA PHE A 63 40.50 3.88 1.77
C PHE A 63 40.41 2.80 0.69
N VAL A 64 41.59 2.26 0.35
CA VAL A 64 41.75 1.06 -0.48
C VAL A 64 42.64 0.09 0.28
N GLU A 65 42.28 -1.19 0.28
CA GLU A 65 43.05 -2.24 0.95
C GLU A 65 43.79 -3.09 -0.08
N LEU A 66 45.08 -3.32 0.16
CA LEU A 66 45.94 -4.11 -0.68
C LEU A 66 46.48 -5.30 0.12
N VAL A 67 46.44 -6.50 -0.44
CA VAL A 67 47.09 -7.70 0.11
C VAL A 67 48.12 -8.18 -0.90
N GLU A 68 49.40 -8.13 -0.53
CA GLU A 68 50.49 -8.23 -1.50
C GLU A 68 51.59 -9.19 -1.03
N SER A 69 52.13 -9.96 -1.97
CA SER A 69 53.33 -10.77 -1.79
C SER A 69 54.39 -10.39 -2.83
N PHE A 70 55.55 -9.92 -2.37
CA PHE A 70 56.73 -9.69 -3.20
C PHE A 70 57.57 -10.97 -3.25
N ASP A 71 58.60 -11.08 -2.41
CA ASP A 71 59.43 -12.30 -2.28
C ASP A 71 59.22 -13.01 -0.93
N GLY A 72 58.16 -12.65 -0.20
CA GLY A 72 57.89 -13.12 1.15
C GLY A 72 56.39 -13.33 1.41
N PRO A 73 55.99 -13.51 2.69
CA PRO A 73 54.59 -13.75 3.03
C PRO A 73 53.71 -12.55 2.65
N PHE A 74 52.42 -12.82 2.49
CA PHE A 74 51.43 -11.78 2.18
C PHE A 74 51.36 -10.73 3.29
N ARG A 75 51.26 -9.46 2.89
CA ARG A 75 51.09 -8.31 3.79
C ARG A 75 49.85 -7.53 3.41
N THR A 76 49.00 -7.27 4.39
CA THR A 76 47.82 -6.42 4.25
C THR A 76 48.19 -4.97 4.56
N THR A 77 47.92 -4.07 3.63
CA THR A 77 48.14 -2.63 3.77
C THR A 77 46.85 -1.88 3.47
N ARG A 78 46.55 -0.83 4.24
CA ARG A 78 45.40 0.04 4.04
C ARG A 78 45.91 1.43 3.69
N CYS A 79 45.60 1.91 2.49
CA CYS A 79 45.93 3.25 2.03
C CYS A 79 44.70 4.14 2.20
N SER A 80 44.81 5.21 2.99
CA SER A 80 43.70 6.15 3.25
C SER A 80 43.81 7.46 2.47
N THR A 81 44.98 7.75 1.89
CA THR A 81 45.21 8.95 1.08
C THR A 81 45.68 8.57 -0.33
N LEU A 82 45.50 9.49 -1.28
CA LEU A 82 45.95 9.32 -2.66
C LEU A 82 47.48 9.22 -2.74
N ASP A 83 48.20 9.99 -1.93
CA ASP A 83 49.66 9.98 -1.92
C ASP A 83 50.23 8.70 -1.29
N ASP A 84 49.62 8.20 -0.21
CA ASP A 84 49.97 6.89 0.36
C ASP A 84 49.80 5.78 -0.69
N LEU A 85 48.72 5.85 -1.46
CA LEU A 85 48.44 4.90 -2.53
C LEU A 85 49.46 5.02 -3.67
N ARG A 86 49.81 6.23 -4.13
CA ARG A 86 50.85 6.45 -5.15
C ARG A 86 52.20 5.89 -4.70
N VAL A 87 52.60 6.19 -3.46
CA VAL A 87 53.84 5.67 -2.89
C VAL A 87 53.78 4.15 -2.85
N ARG A 88 52.68 3.56 -2.36
CA ARG A 88 52.50 2.11 -2.26
C ARG A 88 52.59 1.41 -3.61
N LEU A 89 51.92 1.92 -4.64
CA LEU A 89 51.94 1.33 -5.99
C LEU A 89 53.34 1.32 -6.61
N GLN A 90 54.20 2.27 -6.23
CA GLN A 90 55.57 2.40 -6.72
C GLN A 90 56.63 1.81 -5.78
N ILE A 91 56.23 1.13 -4.70
CA ILE A 91 57.17 0.49 -3.77
C ILE A 91 58.03 -0.53 -4.50
N ASN A 92 59.32 -0.56 -4.15
CA ASN A 92 60.35 -1.40 -4.75
C ASN A 92 60.54 -1.20 -6.27
N ARG A 93 59.84 -0.21 -6.86
CA ARG A 93 59.75 0.02 -8.30
C ARG A 93 59.40 -1.23 -9.10
N LYS A 94 58.72 -2.21 -8.49
CA LYS A 94 58.39 -3.51 -9.08
C LYS A 94 57.00 -3.93 -8.65
N ASP A 95 56.23 -4.54 -9.53
CA ASP A 95 54.96 -5.14 -9.12
C ASP A 95 55.20 -6.41 -8.27
N PRO A 96 54.38 -6.63 -7.24
CA PRO A 96 54.43 -7.84 -6.43
C PRO A 96 54.10 -9.09 -7.28
N ARG A 97 54.51 -10.27 -6.81
CA ARG A 97 54.18 -11.55 -7.45
C ARG A 97 52.68 -11.81 -7.43
N CYS A 98 52.01 -11.40 -6.36
CA CYS A 98 50.56 -11.46 -6.24
C CYS A 98 50.04 -10.23 -5.51
N ARG A 99 49.07 -9.52 -6.11
CA ARG A 99 48.38 -8.36 -5.54
C ARG A 99 46.87 -8.57 -5.57
N TYR A 100 46.25 -8.46 -4.41
CA TYR A 100 44.81 -8.29 -4.28
C TYR A 100 44.49 -6.85 -3.88
N VAL A 101 43.62 -6.19 -4.62
CA VAL A 101 43.05 -4.88 -4.30
C VAL A 101 41.59 -5.11 -3.91
N PHE A 102 41.17 -4.56 -2.77
CA PHE A 102 39.81 -4.69 -2.28
C PHE A 102 39.11 -3.33 -2.18
N PHE A 103 37.99 -3.22 -2.89
CA PHE A 103 37.04 -2.13 -2.76
C PHE A 103 35.85 -2.61 -1.93
N SER A 104 35.78 -2.10 -0.69
CA SER A 104 34.76 -2.46 0.30
C SER A 104 33.68 -1.38 0.42
N ALA A 105 32.51 -1.74 0.94
CA ALA A 105 31.39 -0.82 1.19
C ALA A 105 30.59 -1.28 2.42
N ARG A 106 29.79 -0.40 3.04
CA ARG A 106 28.99 -0.82 4.22
C ARG A 106 28.02 -1.98 3.90
N HIS A 107 27.44 -1.94 2.71
CA HIS A 107 26.60 -2.97 2.11
C HIS A 107 26.59 -2.74 0.59
N SER A 108 26.05 -3.67 -0.21
CA SER A 108 26.10 -3.58 -1.68
C SER A 108 25.46 -2.31 -2.26
N LYS A 109 24.47 -1.76 -1.55
CA LYS A 109 23.78 -0.51 -1.90
C LYS A 109 24.45 0.78 -1.38
N ALA A 110 25.57 0.69 -0.67
CA ALA A 110 26.29 1.85 -0.13
C ALA A 110 27.36 2.30 -1.13
N PRO A 111 27.74 3.58 -1.16
CA PRO A 111 28.96 3.98 -1.86
C PRO A 111 30.15 3.18 -1.32
N MET A 112 31.07 2.83 -2.21
CA MET A 112 32.34 2.23 -1.86
C MET A 112 33.11 3.16 -0.96
N TYR A 113 33.88 2.60 -0.03
CA TYR A 113 34.74 3.39 0.84
C TYR A 113 35.93 4.01 0.12
N CYS A 114 36.05 3.98 -1.21
CA CYS A 114 37.12 4.70 -1.91
C CYS A 114 36.60 6.02 -2.49
N SER A 115 37.51 6.98 -2.68
CA SER A 115 37.22 8.17 -3.49
C SER A 115 37.40 7.84 -4.99
N LYS A 116 36.80 8.67 -5.86
CA LYS A 116 36.96 8.53 -7.31
C LYS A 116 38.44 8.60 -7.72
N GLU A 117 39.20 9.55 -7.17
CA GLU A 117 40.61 9.74 -7.56
C GLU A 117 41.47 8.50 -7.21
N MET A 118 41.18 7.84 -6.07
CA MET A 118 41.88 6.60 -5.69
C MET A 118 41.51 5.44 -6.62
N PHE A 119 40.24 5.33 -6.98
CA PHE A 119 39.78 4.30 -7.91
C PHE A 119 40.41 4.48 -9.29
N ASP A 120 40.31 5.69 -9.85
CA ASP A 120 40.86 6.05 -11.17
C ASP A 120 42.37 5.81 -11.23
N LEU A 121 43.10 6.13 -10.16
CA LEU A 121 44.53 5.87 -10.05
C LEU A 121 44.85 4.36 -10.06
N VAL A 122 44.10 3.53 -9.31
CA VAL A 122 44.31 2.07 -9.31
C VAL A 122 44.06 1.51 -10.70
N MET A 123 42.96 1.88 -11.34
CA MET A 123 42.61 1.37 -12.67
C MET A 123 43.61 1.80 -13.73
N THR A 124 44.05 3.06 -13.68
CA THR A 124 45.07 3.59 -14.59
C THR A 124 46.41 2.91 -14.36
N PHE A 125 46.89 2.81 -13.12
CA PHE A 125 48.20 2.20 -12.83
C PHE A 125 48.29 0.75 -13.29
N HIS A 126 47.19 0.01 -13.14
CA HIS A 126 47.09 -1.39 -13.52
C HIS A 126 46.61 -1.62 -14.95
N GLN A 127 46.30 -0.55 -15.69
CA GLN A 127 45.76 -0.63 -17.05
C GLN A 127 44.55 -1.58 -17.12
N ALA A 128 43.63 -1.44 -16.14
CA ALA A 128 42.46 -2.28 -16.03
C ALA A 128 41.56 -2.10 -17.27
N MET A 129 41.02 -3.22 -17.76
CA MET A 129 40.18 -3.24 -18.96
C MET A 129 38.95 -2.33 -18.83
N PRO A 130 38.63 -1.49 -19.83
CA PRO A 130 37.47 -0.60 -19.77
C PRO A 130 36.11 -1.28 -19.49
N PRO A 131 35.82 -2.50 -20.02
CA PRO A 131 34.56 -3.17 -19.73
C PRO A 131 34.32 -3.51 -18.25
N LEU A 132 35.34 -3.38 -17.40
CA LEU A 132 35.18 -3.49 -15.93
C LEU A 132 34.16 -2.47 -15.39
N VAL A 133 34.01 -1.32 -16.05
CA VAL A 133 33.07 -0.27 -15.64
C VAL A 133 31.64 -0.81 -15.53
N ASP A 134 31.19 -1.64 -16.46
CA ASP A 134 29.85 -2.25 -16.43
C ASP A 134 29.59 -3.01 -15.11
N LEU A 135 30.60 -3.70 -14.60
CA LEU A 135 30.49 -4.46 -13.34
C LEU A 135 30.49 -3.53 -12.12
N VAL A 136 31.24 -2.43 -12.17
CA VAL A 136 31.34 -1.45 -11.08
C VAL A 136 30.07 -0.62 -10.96
N LEU A 137 29.42 -0.29 -12.09
CA LEU A 137 28.16 0.46 -12.12
C LEU A 137 27.03 -0.26 -11.35
N GLY A 138 27.08 -1.59 -11.23
CA GLY A 138 26.13 -2.38 -10.44
C GLY A 138 26.19 -2.16 -8.92
N PHE A 139 27.21 -1.48 -8.40
CA PHE A 139 27.34 -1.17 -6.96
C PHE A 139 26.74 0.19 -6.61
N GLY A 140 26.38 0.44 -5.34
CA GLY A 140 25.78 1.70 -4.90
C GLY A 140 24.23 1.70 -4.97
N LYS A 141 23.57 2.74 -4.46
CA LYS A 141 22.10 2.78 -4.37
C LYS A 141 21.50 3.22 -5.72
N PRO A 142 20.77 2.36 -6.45
CA PRO A 142 20.17 2.76 -7.73
C PRO A 142 19.16 3.92 -7.55
N GLN A 143 19.17 4.87 -8.49
CA GLN A 143 18.40 6.12 -8.43
C GLN A 143 16.95 5.96 -8.93
N SER A 144 16.69 4.97 -9.79
CA SER A 144 15.35 4.48 -10.18
C SER A 144 15.38 2.95 -10.37
N GLN A 145 14.21 2.32 -10.55
CA GLN A 145 13.94 0.87 -10.59
C GLN A 145 15.17 -0.06 -10.66
N GLN A 146 15.31 -0.94 -9.66
CA GLN A 146 16.37 -1.94 -9.57
C GLN A 146 16.63 -2.57 -10.93
N GLU A 147 17.82 -2.33 -11.48
CA GLU A 147 18.32 -3.16 -12.57
C GLU A 147 18.23 -4.62 -12.10
N PHE A 148 17.50 -5.45 -12.87
CA PHE A 148 17.42 -6.87 -12.59
C PHE A 148 18.82 -7.46 -12.60
N HIS A 149 19.07 -8.47 -11.76
CA HIS A 149 20.40 -9.06 -11.55
C HIS A 149 21.19 -9.22 -12.86
N TYR A 150 22.27 -8.44 -12.97
CA TYR A 150 23.18 -8.46 -14.10
C TYR A 150 24.37 -9.35 -13.76
N ALA A 151 24.76 -10.22 -14.69
CA ALA A 151 26.04 -10.91 -14.64
C ALA A 151 26.71 -10.89 -16.01
N SER A 152 28.03 -10.70 -16.05
CA SER A 152 28.79 -10.72 -17.30
C SER A 152 30.21 -11.17 -17.08
N PHE A 153 30.75 -11.86 -18.08
CA PHE A 153 32.17 -12.16 -18.22
C PHE A 153 32.70 -11.43 -19.46
N ARG A 154 33.88 -10.81 -19.32
CA ARG A 154 34.59 -10.10 -20.38
C ARG A 154 36.05 -10.45 -20.28
N SER A 155 36.73 -10.62 -21.42
CA SER A 155 38.16 -10.93 -21.47
C SER A 155 38.88 -10.12 -22.54
N GLU A 156 40.13 -9.78 -22.28
CA GLU A 156 41.07 -9.13 -23.19
C GLU A 156 42.44 -9.82 -23.06
N ASN A 157 42.77 -10.74 -23.97
CA ASN A 157 44.02 -11.50 -23.93
C ASN A 157 45.11 -10.90 -24.81
N TYR A 158 46.34 -10.90 -24.33
CA TYR A 158 47.53 -10.35 -25.00
C TYR A 158 48.66 -11.39 -25.16
N ILE A 159 48.35 -12.69 -25.12
CA ILE A 159 49.34 -13.78 -25.16
C ILE A 159 50.09 -13.82 -26.51
N GLY A 160 49.38 -13.62 -27.61
CA GLY A 160 49.87 -13.75 -28.99
C GLY A 160 50.41 -12.50 -29.65
N VAL A 161 50.66 -11.44 -28.87
CA VAL A 161 51.13 -10.17 -29.41
C VAL A 161 52.58 -10.29 -29.89
N SER A 162 52.81 -9.86 -31.14
CA SER A 162 54.15 -9.81 -31.74
C SER A 162 55.11 -8.92 -30.94
N GLN A 163 56.40 -9.28 -30.85
CA GLN A 163 57.36 -8.57 -29.98
C GLN A 163 57.42 -7.05 -30.18
N GLY A 164 57.20 -6.55 -31.41
CA GLY A 164 57.19 -5.11 -31.71
C GLY A 164 55.93 -4.36 -31.28
N GLN A 165 54.85 -5.08 -30.92
CA GLN A 165 53.58 -4.50 -30.47
C GLN A 165 53.38 -4.65 -28.96
N ARG A 166 54.21 -5.44 -28.27
CA ARG A 166 54.13 -5.64 -26.81
C ARG A 166 54.46 -4.34 -26.09
N ARG A 167 53.59 -3.88 -25.19
CA ARG A 167 53.94 -2.81 -24.24
C ARG A 167 54.51 -3.43 -22.97
N SER A 168 55.74 -3.91 -23.05
CA SER A 168 56.46 -4.35 -21.86
C SER A 168 56.86 -3.15 -20.99
N ILE A 169 56.81 -3.33 -19.67
CA ILE A 169 57.29 -2.36 -18.68
C ILE A 169 58.27 -3.11 -17.77
N PRO A 170 59.54 -3.28 -18.22
CA PRO A 170 60.53 -4.10 -17.51
C PRO A 170 60.79 -3.62 -16.08
N GLN A 171 60.68 -2.32 -15.83
CA GLN A 171 60.86 -1.72 -14.50
C GLN A 171 59.89 -2.36 -13.50
N LEU A 172 58.61 -2.49 -13.87
CA LEU A 172 57.59 -3.11 -13.03
C LEU A 172 57.60 -4.64 -13.08
N GLY A 173 58.30 -5.23 -14.06
CA GLY A 173 58.28 -6.67 -14.33
C GLY A 173 57.13 -7.12 -15.24
N ARG A 174 56.46 -6.20 -15.94
CA ARG A 174 55.36 -6.53 -16.86
C ARG A 174 55.93 -6.88 -18.24
N SER A 175 55.65 -8.07 -18.73
CA SER A 175 56.10 -8.56 -20.03
C SER A 175 55.26 -8.03 -21.21
N GLY A 176 54.03 -7.60 -20.93
CA GLY A 176 53.03 -7.26 -21.95
C GLY A 176 52.31 -8.48 -22.54
N ARG A 177 52.59 -9.70 -22.05
CA ARG A 177 51.81 -10.92 -22.38
C ARG A 177 50.97 -11.31 -21.19
N GLU A 178 49.72 -10.87 -21.21
CA GLU A 178 48.81 -11.02 -20.08
C GLU A 178 47.49 -11.67 -20.49
N ILE A 179 46.94 -12.44 -19.57
CA ILE A 179 45.55 -12.88 -19.58
C ILE A 179 44.79 -11.87 -18.73
N ARG A 180 43.77 -11.21 -19.28
CA ARG A 180 42.93 -10.28 -18.51
C ARG A 180 41.47 -10.63 -18.68
N HIS A 181 40.73 -10.64 -17.58
CA HIS A 181 39.29 -10.79 -17.62
C HIS A 181 38.62 -10.20 -16.38
N CYS A 182 37.34 -9.89 -16.50
CA CYS A 182 36.51 -9.52 -15.36
C CYS A 182 35.17 -10.23 -15.39
N PHE A 183 34.62 -10.45 -14.20
CA PHE A 183 33.30 -11.04 -14.03
C PHE A 183 32.67 -10.64 -12.70
N ASN A 184 31.36 -10.84 -12.59
CA ASN A 184 30.65 -10.73 -11.33
C ASN A 184 29.81 -11.99 -11.04
N LEU A 185 29.62 -12.23 -9.75
CA LEU A 185 28.90 -13.37 -9.20
C LEU A 185 28.00 -12.91 -8.07
N TRP A 186 26.99 -13.72 -7.79
CA TRP A 186 26.00 -13.46 -6.75
C TRP A 186 25.90 -14.63 -5.78
N SER A 187 25.57 -14.35 -4.52
CA SER A 187 25.34 -15.39 -3.53
C SER A 187 24.36 -14.93 -2.46
N PRO A 188 23.46 -15.81 -1.95
CA PRO A 188 22.68 -15.53 -0.75
C PRO A 188 23.59 -15.59 0.48
N GLU A 189 23.58 -14.52 1.27
CA GLU A 189 24.33 -14.49 2.52
C GLU A 189 23.41 -14.41 3.72
N LYS A 190 23.72 -15.18 4.76
CA LYS A 190 22.97 -15.16 6.01
C LYS A 190 23.15 -13.80 6.68
N SER A 191 22.04 -13.08 6.89
CA SER A 191 22.02 -11.79 7.58
C SER A 191 21.00 -11.82 8.69
N GLU A 192 21.46 -11.68 9.93
CA GLU A 192 20.61 -11.60 11.12
C GLU A 192 20.45 -10.13 11.50
N ALA A 193 19.56 -9.44 10.78
CA ALA A 193 19.22 -8.05 11.09
C ALA A 193 17.98 -8.05 11.98
N SER A 194 18.07 -7.39 13.15
CA SER A 194 16.93 -7.16 14.05
C SER A 194 16.21 -8.44 14.52
N GLY A 195 16.93 -9.55 14.72
CA GLY A 195 16.37 -10.82 15.20
C GLY A 195 15.59 -11.62 14.17
N THR A 196 15.45 -11.13 12.93
CA THR A 196 14.85 -11.88 11.82
C THR A 196 15.93 -12.40 10.89
N LEU A 197 15.90 -13.71 10.62
CA LEU A 197 16.81 -14.34 9.70
C LEU A 197 16.45 -13.96 8.25
N THR A 198 17.34 -13.22 7.59
CA THR A 198 17.17 -12.80 6.19
C THR A 198 18.31 -13.34 5.33
N TRP A 199 18.02 -13.55 4.04
CA TRP A 199 18.97 -14.04 3.05
C TRP A 199 19.10 -13.05 1.88
N PRO A 200 19.71 -11.87 2.09
CA PRO A 200 19.96 -10.95 0.99
C PRO A 200 20.90 -11.56 -0.06
N LEU A 201 20.54 -11.43 -1.33
CA LEU A 201 21.43 -11.69 -2.45
C LEU A 201 22.50 -10.60 -2.52
N ARG A 202 23.76 -11.01 -2.49
CA ARG A 202 24.94 -10.12 -2.51
C ARG A 202 25.73 -10.35 -3.78
N GLN A 203 26.12 -9.27 -4.44
CA GLN A 203 27.02 -9.28 -5.59
C GLN A 203 28.48 -9.15 -5.14
N ALA A 204 29.38 -9.78 -5.88
CA ALA A 204 30.80 -9.49 -5.91
C ALA A 204 31.28 -9.42 -7.36
N ALA A 205 32.21 -8.51 -7.67
CA ALA A 205 32.87 -8.45 -8.96
C ALA A 205 34.38 -8.60 -8.79
N ALA A 206 35.03 -9.22 -9.77
CA ALA A 206 36.45 -9.45 -9.80
C ALA A 206 37.01 -9.10 -11.17
N TYR A 207 38.13 -8.38 -11.20
CA TYR A 207 39.02 -8.27 -12.34
C TYR A 207 40.29 -9.04 -12.03
N HIS A 208 40.79 -9.76 -13.02
CA HIS A 208 41.99 -10.55 -12.93
C HIS A 208 42.93 -10.22 -14.10
N ALA A 209 44.22 -10.07 -13.79
CA ALA A 209 45.27 -10.06 -14.78
C ALA A 209 46.39 -11.01 -14.35
N PHE A 210 46.92 -11.79 -15.30
CA PHE A 210 48.05 -12.70 -15.08
C PHE A 210 49.06 -12.56 -16.21
N ASP A 211 50.30 -12.24 -15.85
CA ASP A 211 51.42 -12.19 -16.78
C ASP A 211 52.03 -13.58 -16.95
N VAL A 212 51.95 -14.10 -18.16
CA VAL A 212 52.35 -15.49 -18.47
C VAL A 212 53.86 -15.68 -18.57
N GLU A 213 54.65 -14.60 -18.59
CA GLU A 213 56.12 -14.66 -18.58
C GLU A 213 56.68 -14.34 -17.19
N SER A 214 56.20 -13.27 -16.54
CA SER A 214 56.72 -12.84 -15.23
C SER A 214 56.09 -13.59 -14.05
N GLY A 215 54.94 -14.22 -14.26
CA GLY A 215 54.16 -14.89 -13.23
C GLY A 215 53.52 -13.94 -12.21
N GLN A 216 53.43 -12.64 -12.53
CA GLN A 216 52.75 -11.67 -11.67
C GLN A 216 51.22 -11.82 -11.84
N SER A 217 50.51 -11.85 -10.71
CA SER A 217 49.05 -11.93 -10.66
C SER A 217 48.45 -10.71 -9.97
N LEU A 218 47.41 -10.15 -10.58
CA LEU A 218 46.62 -9.05 -10.04
C LEU A 218 45.17 -9.48 -9.94
N TRP A 219 44.56 -9.11 -8.83
CA TRP A 219 43.15 -9.30 -8.55
C TRP A 219 42.57 -8.02 -7.99
N ILE A 220 41.55 -7.47 -8.63
CA ILE A 220 40.80 -6.32 -8.12
C ILE A 220 39.40 -6.80 -7.78
N ASN A 221 39.04 -6.74 -6.50
CA ASN A 221 37.80 -7.29 -5.97
C ASN A 221 36.88 -6.18 -5.46
N PHE A 222 35.64 -6.22 -5.93
CA PHE A 222 34.55 -5.36 -5.49
C PHE A 222 33.58 -6.20 -4.69
N LYS A 223 33.52 -5.98 -3.39
CA LYS A 223 32.54 -6.63 -2.52
C LYS A 223 32.31 -5.78 -1.30
N ALA A 224 31.04 -5.58 -0.96
CA ALA A 224 30.69 -4.73 0.17
C ALA A 224 31.31 -5.24 1.50
N ASN A 225 31.04 -6.49 1.87
CA ASN A 225 31.55 -7.08 3.10
C ASN A 225 32.91 -7.75 2.93
N SER A 226 33.56 -8.01 4.06
CA SER A 226 34.90 -8.58 4.13
C SER A 226 34.97 -10.10 3.91
N VAL A 227 33.86 -10.78 3.58
CA VAL A 227 33.81 -12.26 3.50
C VAL A 227 34.81 -12.82 2.48
N LEU A 228 34.81 -12.31 1.24
CA LEU A 228 35.79 -12.79 0.24
C LEU A 228 37.22 -12.41 0.61
N LYS A 229 37.43 -11.20 1.15
CA LYS A 229 38.75 -10.78 1.65
C LYS A 229 39.26 -11.73 2.73
N ALA A 230 38.43 -12.07 3.71
CA ALA A 230 38.78 -12.98 4.78
C ALA A 230 39.14 -14.37 4.25
N ARG A 231 38.36 -14.92 3.31
CA ARG A 231 38.65 -16.21 2.67
C ARG A 231 39.95 -16.20 1.88
N ILE A 232 40.22 -15.14 1.12
CA ILE A 232 41.47 -15.00 0.37
C ILE A 232 42.66 -14.89 1.33
N VAL A 233 42.55 -14.06 2.38
CA VAL A 233 43.61 -13.92 3.40
C VAL A 233 43.85 -15.24 4.14
N GLU A 234 42.79 -15.98 4.47
CA GLU A 234 42.90 -17.32 5.07
C GLU A 234 43.54 -18.33 4.10
N ALA A 235 43.20 -18.28 2.82
CA ALA A 235 43.83 -19.12 1.81
C ALA A 235 45.33 -18.81 1.67
N THR A 236 45.74 -17.54 1.83
CA THR A 236 47.16 -17.16 1.74
C THR A 236 48.04 -17.77 2.83
N THR A 237 47.47 -18.21 3.95
CA THR A 237 48.20 -18.88 5.03
C THR A 237 48.03 -20.40 5.02
N SER A 238 46.90 -20.90 4.51
CA SER A 238 46.52 -22.31 4.59
C SER A 238 46.82 -23.14 3.33
N CYS A 239 46.92 -22.52 2.15
CA CYS A 239 47.10 -23.24 0.88
C CYS A 239 48.52 -23.11 0.33
N ASP A 240 49.14 -24.24 0.00
CA ASP A 240 50.53 -24.33 -0.49
C ASP A 240 50.79 -23.50 -1.76
N SER A 241 49.77 -23.28 -2.59
CA SER A 241 49.87 -22.49 -3.82
C SER A 241 50.19 -21.02 -3.56
N PHE A 242 49.86 -20.49 -2.38
CA PHE A 242 50.13 -19.11 -1.98
C PHE A 242 51.44 -18.92 -1.22
N TYR A 243 52.21 -19.98 -0.96
CA TYR A 243 53.54 -19.80 -0.35
C TYR A 243 54.51 -19.12 -1.31
N ALA A 244 55.43 -18.33 -0.73
CA ALA A 244 56.40 -17.55 -1.50
C ALA A 244 57.24 -18.43 -2.45
N GLU A 245 57.57 -19.66 -2.03
CA GLU A 245 58.27 -20.64 -2.87
C GLU A 245 57.44 -21.05 -4.10
N SER A 246 56.14 -21.28 -3.93
CA SER A 246 55.22 -21.60 -5.02
C SER A 246 55.03 -20.40 -5.96
N LEU A 247 54.82 -19.20 -5.42
CA LEU A 247 54.68 -17.96 -6.20
C LEU A 247 55.95 -17.55 -6.95
N SER A 248 57.12 -18.03 -6.52
CA SER A 248 58.38 -17.81 -7.24
C SER A 248 58.46 -18.57 -8.56
N ARG A 249 57.69 -19.66 -8.70
CA ARG A 249 57.60 -20.47 -9.92
C ARG A 249 56.39 -20.04 -10.74
N LEU A 250 56.53 -20.00 -12.06
CA LEU A 250 55.45 -19.62 -12.98
C LEU A 250 54.22 -20.54 -12.85
N SER A 251 54.45 -21.86 -12.79
CA SER A 251 53.40 -22.86 -12.62
C SER A 251 52.69 -22.76 -11.26
N GLY A 252 53.42 -22.39 -10.21
CA GLY A 252 52.86 -22.19 -8.86
C GLY A 252 52.02 -20.92 -8.77
N SER A 253 52.46 -19.81 -9.37
CA SER A 253 51.67 -18.57 -9.45
C SER A 253 50.39 -18.75 -10.29
N PHE A 254 50.46 -19.52 -11.37
CA PHE A 254 49.27 -19.89 -12.14
C PHE A 254 48.33 -20.81 -11.31
N SER A 255 48.87 -21.76 -10.56
CA SER A 255 48.08 -22.60 -9.65
C SER A 255 47.37 -21.77 -8.57
N ALA A 256 48.04 -20.74 -8.03
CA ALA A 256 47.46 -19.80 -7.07
C ALA A 256 46.29 -19.03 -7.70
N THR A 257 46.44 -18.59 -8.96
CA THR A 257 45.38 -17.94 -9.74
C THR A 257 44.14 -18.84 -9.90
N LEU A 258 44.32 -20.12 -10.21
CA LEU A 258 43.22 -21.08 -10.29
C LEU A 258 42.58 -21.31 -8.91
N THR A 259 43.37 -21.35 -7.85
CA THR A 259 42.86 -21.46 -6.47
C THR A 259 41.98 -20.27 -6.12
N THR A 260 42.38 -19.04 -6.49
CA THR A 260 41.55 -17.85 -6.25
C THR A 260 40.21 -17.91 -6.98
N HIS A 261 40.17 -18.38 -8.23
CA HIS A 261 38.90 -18.61 -8.94
C HIS A 261 38.00 -19.58 -8.17
N LEU A 262 38.56 -20.69 -7.66
CA LEU A 262 37.81 -21.66 -6.88
C LEU A 262 37.21 -21.06 -5.60
N ILE A 263 37.94 -20.17 -4.91
CA ILE A 263 37.41 -19.46 -3.72
C ILE A 263 36.20 -18.62 -4.09
N LEU A 264 36.24 -17.91 -5.23
CA LEU A 264 35.14 -17.08 -5.72
C LEU A 264 33.93 -17.94 -6.14
N PHE A 265 34.18 -19.07 -6.82
CA PHE A 265 33.13 -19.99 -7.26
C PHE A 265 32.48 -20.72 -6.09
N GLU A 266 33.25 -21.13 -5.09
CA GLU A 266 32.74 -21.74 -3.88
C GLU A 266 31.80 -20.78 -3.14
N TRP A 267 32.20 -19.51 -3.01
CA TRP A 267 31.33 -18.46 -2.45
C TRP A 267 30.03 -18.25 -3.23
N CYS A 268 30.03 -18.31 -4.56
CA CYS A 268 28.79 -18.14 -5.34
C CYS A 268 27.88 -19.37 -5.33
N SER A 269 28.40 -20.53 -4.94
CA SER A 269 27.69 -21.82 -4.91
C SER A 269 27.13 -22.21 -3.55
N GLU A 270 27.56 -21.55 -2.48
CA GLU A 270 27.14 -21.85 -1.10
C GLU A 270 25.76 -21.27 -0.76
N ASN A 271 25.20 -21.68 0.39
CA ASN A 271 23.97 -21.17 1.00
C ASN A 271 22.65 -21.35 0.22
N TRP A 272 22.68 -21.63 -1.08
CA TRP A 272 21.48 -21.80 -1.91
C TRP A 272 20.51 -22.85 -1.37
N ARG A 273 21.01 -23.98 -0.87
CA ARG A 273 20.18 -25.03 -0.25
C ARG A 273 19.36 -24.50 0.92
N TRP A 274 19.97 -23.67 1.77
CA TRP A 274 19.33 -23.10 2.97
C TRP A 274 18.37 -21.97 2.60
N TYR A 275 18.76 -21.14 1.63
CA TYR A 275 17.88 -20.13 1.05
C TYR A 275 16.60 -20.76 0.49
N ASN A 276 16.75 -21.75 -0.40
CA ASN A 276 15.63 -22.48 -1.00
C ASN A 276 14.78 -23.18 0.04
N LYS A 277 15.40 -23.78 1.08
CA LYS A 277 14.66 -24.39 2.19
C LYS A 277 13.80 -23.37 2.92
N SER A 278 14.30 -22.16 3.15
CA SER A 278 13.52 -21.11 3.83
C SER A 278 12.31 -20.64 3.01
N LEU A 279 12.41 -20.63 1.68
CA LEU A 279 11.28 -20.36 0.80
C LEU A 279 10.29 -21.54 0.78
N GLU A 280 10.79 -22.77 0.75
CA GLU A 280 9.97 -23.98 0.81
C GLU A 280 9.19 -24.07 2.13
N GLU A 281 9.80 -23.77 3.27
CA GLU A 281 9.13 -23.75 4.58
C GLU A 281 7.99 -22.72 4.62
N LYS A 282 8.21 -21.51 4.09
CA LYS A 282 7.16 -20.49 3.98
C LYS A 282 6.04 -20.91 3.03
N LEU A 283 6.40 -21.58 1.92
CA LEU A 283 5.43 -22.08 0.96
C LEU A 283 4.56 -23.16 1.59
N ARG A 284 5.16 -24.13 2.30
CA ARG A 284 4.45 -25.19 3.01
C ARG A 284 3.53 -24.64 4.11
N ASP A 285 3.93 -23.64 4.89
CA ASP A 285 3.05 -23.00 5.88
C ASP A 285 1.74 -22.47 5.27
N ILE A 286 1.81 -21.94 4.05
CA ILE A 286 0.63 -21.45 3.32
C ILE A 286 -0.15 -22.63 2.74
N LEU A 287 0.53 -23.57 2.05
CA LEU A 287 -0.14 -24.64 1.33
C LEU A 287 -0.73 -25.72 2.24
N ASP A 288 -0.14 -25.99 3.40
CA ASP A 288 -0.71 -26.94 4.36
C ASP A 288 -2.08 -26.46 4.84
N LYS A 289 -2.30 -25.15 4.95
CA LYS A 289 -3.62 -24.58 5.27
C LYS A 289 -4.61 -24.70 4.12
N VAL A 290 -4.13 -24.52 2.88
CA VAL A 290 -4.95 -24.68 1.66
C VAL A 290 -5.39 -26.13 1.48
N ASN A 291 -4.45 -27.07 1.63
CA ASN A 291 -4.70 -28.50 1.42
C ASN A 291 -5.57 -29.11 2.53
N ASN A 292 -5.42 -28.63 3.77
CA ASN A 292 -6.23 -29.08 4.90
C ASN A 292 -7.49 -28.23 5.12
N ALA A 293 -7.85 -27.36 4.16
CA ALA A 293 -9.09 -26.60 4.22
C ALA A 293 -10.26 -27.60 4.32
N PRO A 294 -11.17 -27.47 5.31
CA PRO A 294 -12.29 -28.40 5.46
C PRO A 294 -13.33 -28.15 4.38
N VAL A 295 -13.09 -28.70 3.18
CA VAL A 295 -13.97 -28.56 2.00
C VAL A 295 -15.38 -29.04 2.32
N GLU A 296 -15.53 -30.07 3.14
CA GLU A 296 -16.83 -30.61 3.56
C GLU A 296 -17.63 -29.63 4.44
N GLN A 297 -16.95 -28.84 5.29
CA GLN A 297 -17.60 -27.77 6.04
C GLN A 297 -17.98 -26.60 5.13
N VAL A 298 -17.13 -26.25 4.16
CA VAL A 298 -17.47 -25.22 3.16
C VAL A 298 -18.67 -25.66 2.30
N GLU A 299 -18.72 -26.91 1.88
CA GLU A 299 -19.87 -27.48 1.15
C GLU A 299 -21.14 -27.58 1.98
N SER A 300 -21.03 -27.86 3.29
CA SER A 300 -22.19 -27.92 4.17
C SER A 300 -22.75 -26.51 4.44
N ILE A 301 -21.89 -25.49 4.57
CA ILE A 301 -22.29 -24.08 4.62
C ILE A 301 -23.02 -23.67 3.34
N LEU A 302 -22.48 -24.05 2.16
CA LEU A 302 -23.13 -23.80 0.86
C LEU A 302 -24.54 -24.39 0.79
N LYS A 303 -24.76 -25.55 1.41
CA LYS A 303 -26.08 -26.21 1.47
C LYS A 303 -27.00 -25.61 2.54
N TYR A 304 -26.45 -25.17 3.67
CA TYR A 304 -27.22 -24.62 4.79
C TYR A 304 -27.75 -23.22 4.46
N ASP A 305 -26.95 -22.37 3.82
CA ASP A 305 -27.33 -20.99 3.52
C ASP A 305 -28.40 -20.91 2.40
N ALA A 306 -28.38 -21.85 1.44
CA ALA A 306 -29.46 -22.01 0.48
C ALA A 306 -30.79 -22.39 1.15
N LYS A 307 -30.76 -23.17 2.24
CA LYS A 307 -31.94 -23.50 3.03
C LYS A 307 -32.40 -22.32 3.89
N ILE A 308 -31.49 -21.56 4.51
CA ILE A 308 -31.83 -20.33 5.23
C ILE A 308 -32.50 -19.33 4.29
N LEU A 309 -31.96 -19.14 3.08
CA LEU A 309 -32.55 -18.26 2.06
C LEU A 309 -33.98 -18.70 1.66
N VAL A 310 -34.27 -20.00 1.71
CA VAL A 310 -35.59 -20.57 1.39
C VAL A 310 -36.53 -20.60 2.61
N GLN A 311 -36.00 -20.76 3.83
CA GLN A 311 -36.78 -20.77 5.07
C GLN A 311 -37.18 -19.36 5.52
N THR A 312 -36.29 -18.36 5.37
CA THR A 312 -36.63 -16.95 5.62
C THR A 312 -37.63 -16.37 4.62
N LEU A 313 -37.85 -17.02 3.47
CA LEU A 313 -38.95 -16.72 2.56
C LEU A 313 -40.29 -17.35 2.99
N ARG A 314 -40.29 -18.28 3.96
CA ARG A 314 -41.47 -19.02 4.43
C ARG A 314 -41.92 -18.65 5.84
N ASP A 315 -41.02 -18.15 6.69
CA ASP A 315 -41.38 -17.84 8.07
C ASP A 315 -42.04 -16.46 8.19
N ASP A 316 -43.31 -16.47 8.58
CA ASP A 316 -44.06 -15.28 9.01
C ASP A 316 -43.35 -14.59 10.20
N PRO A 317 -43.37 -13.24 10.27
CA PRO A 317 -42.62 -12.52 11.30
C PRO A 317 -43.22 -12.72 12.70
N PRO A 318 -42.39 -12.70 13.77
CA PRO A 318 -42.90 -12.75 15.13
C PRO A 318 -43.69 -11.48 15.47
N GLU A 319 -44.84 -11.70 16.10
CA GLU A 319 -45.81 -10.70 16.50
C GLU A 319 -45.22 -9.74 17.55
N LEU A 320 -44.92 -8.50 17.14
CA LEU A 320 -44.52 -7.42 18.06
C LEU A 320 -45.77 -6.92 18.80
N THR A 321 -45.90 -7.35 20.06
CA THR A 321 -46.90 -6.80 20.98
C THR A 321 -46.59 -5.34 21.34
N PRO A 322 -47.58 -4.42 21.29
CA PRO A 322 -47.34 -3.01 21.61
C PRO A 322 -47.24 -2.79 23.12
N LYS A 323 -46.15 -2.17 23.59
CA LYS A 323 -46.05 -1.63 24.96
C LYS A 323 -46.65 -0.21 25.04
N PRO A 324 -47.28 0.16 26.18
CA PRO A 324 -47.98 1.43 26.35
C PRO A 324 -47.01 2.63 26.49
N PRO A 325 -47.48 3.87 26.28
CA PRO A 325 -46.61 5.03 26.15
C PRO A 325 -46.12 5.49 27.54
N THR A 326 -44.80 5.56 27.74
CA THR A 326 -44.20 6.29 28.84
C THR A 326 -43.69 7.66 28.39
N THR A 327 -44.28 8.66 29.02
CA THR A 327 -43.91 10.07 29.21
C THR A 327 -42.59 10.57 28.61
N ARG A 328 -42.74 11.55 27.71
CA ARG A 328 -41.86 12.68 27.35
C ARG A 328 -40.49 12.75 28.05
N GLN A 329 -39.43 12.69 27.24
CA GLN A 329 -38.29 13.62 27.37
C GLN A 329 -37.95 14.21 26.00
N ASN A 330 -37.92 15.54 25.97
CA ASN A 330 -37.59 16.35 24.79
C ASN A 330 -36.10 16.21 24.47
N SER A 331 -35.77 16.06 23.19
CA SER A 331 -34.47 16.44 22.65
C SER A 331 -34.73 17.22 21.37
N ILE A 332 -34.52 18.53 21.46
CA ILE A 332 -34.57 19.48 20.35
C ILE A 332 -33.33 19.22 19.50
N SER A 333 -33.51 18.88 18.22
CA SER A 333 -32.47 19.12 17.20
C SER A 333 -33.11 19.82 15.99
N SER A 334 -32.49 20.94 15.66
CA SER A 334 -32.92 21.94 14.70
C SER A 334 -32.82 21.45 13.26
N TRP A 335 -33.92 21.56 12.52
CA TRP A 335 -33.93 21.51 11.06
C TRP A 335 -33.55 22.89 10.51
N GLN A 336 -32.47 22.96 9.73
CA GLN A 336 -32.26 24.05 8.77
C GLN A 336 -32.51 23.52 7.35
N PRO A 337 -33.27 24.24 6.52
CA PRO A 337 -33.51 23.86 5.13
C PRO A 337 -32.36 24.41 4.26
N SER A 338 -31.85 23.61 3.33
CA SER A 338 -31.11 24.17 2.20
C SER A 338 -31.64 23.62 0.90
N ASN A 339 -31.80 24.57 -0.02
CA ASN A 339 -32.56 24.47 -1.24
C ASN A 339 -31.92 23.54 -2.26
N THR A 340 -32.81 22.95 -3.06
CA THR A 340 -32.52 22.23 -4.30
C THR A 340 -31.75 23.12 -5.29
N VAL A 341 -30.65 22.61 -5.86
CA VAL A 341 -30.27 22.92 -7.24
C VAL A 341 -29.97 21.62 -7.97
N ARG A 342 -30.72 21.46 -9.05
CA ARG A 342 -30.77 20.35 -10.00
C ARG A 342 -29.62 20.51 -11.00
N ARG A 343 -28.83 19.46 -11.27
CA ARG A 343 -28.22 19.31 -12.60
C ARG A 343 -27.93 17.85 -12.94
N MET A 344 -28.49 17.45 -14.08
CA MET A 344 -28.34 16.17 -14.75
C MET A 344 -26.90 15.86 -15.14
N SER A 345 -26.57 14.57 -15.18
CA SER A 345 -25.92 13.98 -16.36
C SER A 345 -26.31 12.52 -16.51
N ARG A 346 -26.94 12.22 -17.65
CA ARG A 346 -27.22 10.88 -18.15
C ARG A 346 -25.92 10.13 -18.45
N ALA A 347 -25.97 8.81 -18.27
CA ALA A 347 -24.98 7.85 -18.72
C ALA A 347 -24.89 7.78 -20.25
N LEU A 348 -23.70 7.42 -20.75
CA LEU A 348 -23.41 6.62 -21.96
C LEU A 348 -21.98 6.09 -21.76
N THR A 349 -21.82 4.81 -21.40
CA THR A 349 -21.40 3.69 -22.27
C THR A 349 -20.01 3.82 -22.90
N GLY A 350 -19.16 2.84 -22.60
CA GLY A 350 -18.45 2.07 -23.64
C GLY A 350 -17.01 2.43 -23.99
N LEU A 351 -16.13 1.46 -23.72
CA LEU A 351 -14.92 1.07 -24.48
C LEU A 351 -13.58 1.80 -24.24
N THR A 352 -12.66 0.97 -23.73
CA THR A 352 -11.27 0.73 -24.16
C THR A 352 -10.15 1.72 -23.85
N THR A 353 -9.16 1.13 -23.18
CA THR A 353 -7.71 1.21 -23.44
C THR A 353 -6.94 2.49 -23.05
N ASN A 354 -5.98 2.20 -22.17
CA ASN A 354 -4.61 2.68 -22.14
C ASN A 354 -4.27 3.99 -21.40
N THR A 355 -3.18 3.82 -20.64
CA THR A 355 -2.16 4.81 -20.26
C THR A 355 -2.48 5.66 -19.03
N VAL A 356 -1.97 5.19 -17.88
CA VAL A 356 -1.70 6.06 -16.72
C VAL A 356 -0.28 6.61 -16.91
N GLN A 357 -0.21 7.88 -17.30
CA GLN A 357 0.99 8.70 -17.14
C GLN A 357 0.91 9.40 -15.78
N SER A 358 1.99 9.25 -15.03
CA SER A 358 2.18 9.80 -13.70
C SER A 358 2.52 11.30 -13.70
N ALA A 359 2.23 11.89 -12.55
CA ALA A 359 2.92 13.05 -11.94
C ALA A 359 2.53 14.43 -12.53
N GLU A 360 2.44 15.52 -11.76
CA GLU A 360 3.25 15.95 -10.61
C GLU A 360 2.49 16.91 -9.65
N HIS A 361 2.85 16.79 -8.36
CA HIS A 361 3.13 17.84 -7.35
C HIS A 361 2.23 19.10 -7.22
N ARG A 362 1.87 19.61 -6.04
CA ARG A 362 2.63 19.72 -4.77
C ARG A 362 1.73 20.25 -3.63
N SER A 363 1.93 19.70 -2.41
CA SER A 363 1.99 20.37 -1.08
C SER A 363 0.72 21.07 -0.52
N LEU A 364 0.31 21.01 0.75
CA LEU A 364 0.91 20.68 2.06
C LEU A 364 -0.26 20.40 3.06
N SER A 365 0.07 19.74 4.18
CA SER A 365 -0.61 19.70 5.50
C SER A 365 -1.25 18.37 5.93
N ALA A 366 -1.08 18.09 7.24
CA ALA A 366 -0.85 16.81 7.89
C ALA A 366 -2.10 15.92 8.14
N PRO A 367 -1.92 14.60 8.39
CA PRO A 367 -3.01 13.69 8.75
C PRO A 367 -3.27 13.71 10.27
N VAL A 368 -4.55 13.76 10.66
CA VAL A 368 -5.02 13.50 12.02
C VAL A 368 -5.91 12.24 11.98
N PRO A 369 -5.80 11.33 12.98
CA PRO A 369 -6.24 9.94 12.86
C PRO A 369 -7.72 9.75 13.25
N LEU A 370 -8.39 8.82 12.59
CA LEU A 370 -9.72 8.34 12.97
C LEU A 370 -9.58 7.24 14.02
N SER A 371 -9.82 7.58 15.28
CA SER A 371 -10.04 6.62 16.37
C SER A 371 -11.45 6.01 16.27
N PRO A 372 -11.65 4.72 16.61
CA PRO A 372 -12.97 4.10 16.76
C PRO A 372 -13.60 4.50 18.10
N LEU A 373 -14.90 4.84 18.10
CA LEU A 373 -15.68 5.06 19.31
C LEU A 373 -15.92 3.73 20.05
N ILE A 374 -15.32 3.62 21.24
CA ILE A 374 -15.53 2.56 22.23
C ILE A 374 -16.80 2.88 23.04
N GLY A 375 -17.73 1.93 23.13
CA GLY A 375 -18.83 1.93 24.12
C GLY A 375 -18.39 1.32 25.46
N PRO A 376 -19.07 1.61 26.58
CA PRO A 376 -18.60 1.24 27.93
C PRO A 376 -18.86 -0.25 28.26
N PRO A 377 -18.13 -0.82 29.26
CA PRO A 377 -18.08 -2.25 29.52
C PRO A 377 -19.31 -2.74 30.28
N ARG A 378 -19.77 -3.96 29.98
CA ARG A 378 -20.69 -4.72 30.83
C ARG A 378 -19.94 -5.86 31.49
N ASP A 379 -20.05 -5.89 32.82
CA ASP A 379 -19.45 -6.85 33.73
C ASP A 379 -19.86 -8.30 33.43
N SER A 380 -18.88 -9.18 33.60
CA SER A 380 -19.02 -10.64 33.62
C SER A 380 -19.78 -11.13 34.85
N PRO A 381 -20.66 -12.15 34.74
CA PRO A 381 -20.97 -13.02 35.86
C PRO A 381 -20.19 -14.34 35.77
N THR A 382 -19.62 -14.65 36.93
CA THR A 382 -19.04 -15.89 37.42
C THR A 382 -19.76 -17.19 37.04
N LYS A 383 -18.95 -18.24 36.88
CA LYS A 383 -19.33 -19.65 36.73
C LYS A 383 -20.18 -20.16 37.92
N THR A 384 -21.30 -20.79 37.61
CA THR A 384 -21.88 -21.88 38.43
C THR A 384 -22.49 -22.94 37.51
N ALA A 385 -22.24 -24.19 37.85
CA ALA A 385 -22.54 -25.38 37.07
C ALA A 385 -24.04 -25.67 36.90
N GLY A 386 -24.40 -26.22 35.75
CA GLY A 386 -25.70 -26.81 35.43
C GLY A 386 -25.80 -27.05 33.94
N GLY A 387 -25.65 -28.31 33.51
CA GLY A 387 -25.61 -28.68 32.10
C GLY A 387 -26.94 -28.47 31.38
N ILE A 388 -26.84 -28.12 30.11
CA ILE A 388 -27.54 -28.69 28.94
C ILE A 388 -26.70 -28.26 27.73
N GLN A 389 -26.42 -29.21 26.84
CA GLN A 389 -25.66 -29.03 25.61
C GLN A 389 -26.35 -27.99 24.72
N GLY A 390 -25.68 -26.87 24.47
CA GLY A 390 -26.00 -25.93 23.40
C GLY A 390 -24.92 -26.04 22.34
N GLU A 391 -25.32 -26.29 21.10
CA GLU A 391 -24.47 -26.21 19.91
C GLU A 391 -23.71 -24.88 19.91
N GLN A 392 -22.40 -24.96 19.72
CA GLN A 392 -21.57 -23.77 19.54
C GLN A 392 -21.98 -23.09 18.23
N ASP A 393 -22.55 -21.88 18.31
CA ASP A 393 -22.50 -20.90 17.23
C ASP A 393 -21.02 -20.54 16.98
N GLN A 394 -20.32 -21.37 16.20
CA GLN A 394 -19.05 -20.99 15.59
C GLN A 394 -19.38 -20.15 14.37
N ASP A 395 -18.77 -18.96 14.25
CA ASP A 395 -18.91 -18.11 13.07
C ASP A 395 -18.54 -18.94 11.83
N PRO A 396 -19.47 -19.22 10.90
CA PRO A 396 -19.22 -20.13 9.77
C PRO A 396 -18.08 -19.69 8.85
N PHE A 397 -17.62 -18.45 8.99
CA PHE A 397 -16.62 -17.80 8.15
C PHE A 397 -15.23 -17.70 8.79
N GLU A 398 -15.04 -18.17 10.03
CA GLU A 398 -13.73 -18.13 10.70
C GLU A 398 -12.67 -18.90 9.89
N VAL A 399 -13.05 -20.06 9.33
CA VAL A 399 -12.20 -20.87 8.44
C VAL A 399 -11.79 -20.12 7.17
N LEU A 400 -12.67 -19.27 6.62
CA LEU A 400 -12.38 -18.49 5.42
C LEU A 400 -11.53 -17.25 5.71
N GLN A 401 -11.37 -16.86 6.97
CA GLN A 401 -10.56 -15.72 7.37
C GLN A 401 -9.05 -15.97 7.13
N ASP A 402 -8.62 -17.22 7.27
CA ASP A 402 -7.24 -17.67 6.99
C ASP A 402 -6.82 -17.45 5.52
N PHE A 403 -7.80 -17.42 4.60
CA PHE A 403 -7.58 -17.11 3.18
C PHE A 403 -7.66 -15.60 2.96
N SER A 404 -6.57 -14.90 3.25
CA SER A 404 -6.45 -13.45 3.11
C SER A 404 -5.64 -13.02 1.88
N ILE A 405 -5.87 -11.80 1.42
CA ILE A 405 -5.08 -11.17 0.34
C ILE A 405 -3.60 -11.04 0.74
N GLU A 406 -3.31 -10.85 2.02
CA GLU A 406 -1.94 -10.79 2.55
C GLU A 406 -1.19 -12.11 2.33
N ARG A 407 -1.85 -13.26 2.55
CA ARG A 407 -1.26 -14.57 2.28
C ARG A 407 -1.04 -14.80 0.79
N LEU A 408 -1.95 -14.34 -0.07
CA LEU A 408 -1.75 -14.35 -1.53
C LEU A 408 -0.57 -13.46 -1.95
N GLN A 409 -0.42 -12.28 -1.35
CA GLN A 409 0.74 -11.40 -1.57
C GLN A 409 2.04 -12.09 -1.13
N CYS A 410 2.04 -12.77 0.01
CA CYS A 410 3.16 -13.57 0.47
C CYS A 410 3.51 -14.69 -0.52
N LEU A 411 2.51 -15.43 -1.02
CA LEU A 411 2.68 -16.47 -2.02
C LEU A 411 3.29 -15.93 -3.33
N ASN A 412 2.81 -14.78 -3.81
CA ASN A 412 3.40 -14.08 -4.97
C ASN A 412 4.83 -13.60 -4.68
N GLY A 413 5.11 -13.14 -3.47
CA GLY A 413 6.45 -12.78 -3.02
C GLY A 413 7.41 -13.96 -3.07
N ILE A 414 6.99 -15.14 -2.57
CA ILE A 414 7.77 -16.38 -2.66
C ILE A 414 8.01 -16.74 -4.14
N GLY A 415 7.01 -16.59 -5.00
CA GLY A 415 7.15 -16.81 -6.44
C GLY A 415 8.20 -15.90 -7.07
N ALA A 416 8.17 -14.60 -6.76
CA ALA A 416 9.15 -13.63 -7.23
C ALA A 416 10.57 -13.97 -6.72
N ASP A 417 10.71 -14.36 -5.46
CA ASP A 417 11.98 -14.77 -4.86
C ASP A 417 12.55 -16.05 -5.53
N LEU A 418 11.70 -17.05 -5.82
CA LEU A 418 12.09 -18.28 -6.53
C LEU A 418 12.50 -17.99 -7.99
N HIS A 419 11.79 -17.12 -8.69
CA HIS A 419 12.18 -16.69 -10.04
C HIS A 419 13.53 -15.99 -10.02
N THR A 420 13.72 -15.11 -9.03
CA THR A 420 14.96 -14.36 -8.85
C THR A 420 16.14 -15.28 -8.55
N SER A 421 15.98 -16.23 -7.63
CA SER A 421 17.04 -17.19 -7.30
C SER A 421 17.39 -18.08 -8.49
N ARG A 422 16.39 -18.56 -9.23
CA ARG A 422 16.61 -19.33 -10.46
C ARG A 422 17.38 -18.55 -11.50
N LEU A 423 17.03 -17.28 -11.74
CA LEU A 423 17.76 -16.41 -12.66
C LEU A 423 19.22 -16.26 -12.23
N VAL A 424 19.46 -15.92 -10.98
CA VAL A 424 20.81 -15.68 -10.45
C VAL A 424 21.68 -16.94 -10.50
N MET A 425 21.14 -18.11 -10.18
CA MET A 425 21.87 -19.37 -10.30
C MET A 425 22.25 -19.68 -11.75
N ASN A 426 21.34 -19.45 -12.71
CA ASN A 426 21.64 -19.65 -14.14
C ASN A 426 22.78 -18.72 -14.58
N LEU A 427 22.67 -17.43 -14.24
CA LEU A 427 23.71 -16.45 -14.53
C LEU A 427 25.07 -16.88 -13.96
N ASN A 428 25.16 -17.25 -12.69
CA ASN A 428 26.41 -17.73 -12.10
C ASN A 428 26.95 -19.00 -12.79
N ALA A 429 26.07 -19.95 -13.12
CA ALA A 429 26.46 -21.18 -13.81
C ALA A 429 27.03 -20.88 -15.21
N ASP A 430 26.43 -19.96 -15.94
CA ASP A 430 26.89 -19.54 -17.26
C ASP A 430 28.25 -18.82 -17.17
N ILE A 431 28.44 -17.90 -16.22
CA ILE A 431 29.74 -17.26 -15.98
C ILE A 431 30.83 -18.28 -15.65
N MET A 432 30.55 -19.26 -14.80
CA MET A 432 31.51 -20.33 -14.49
C MET A 432 31.85 -21.18 -15.72
N LYS A 433 30.87 -21.49 -16.58
CA LYS A 433 31.08 -22.20 -17.85
C LYS A 433 31.89 -21.37 -18.85
N GLU A 434 31.64 -20.06 -18.93
CA GLU A 434 32.40 -19.14 -19.78
C GLU A 434 33.87 -19.06 -19.35
N ILE A 435 34.14 -18.92 -18.05
CA ILE A 435 35.51 -18.92 -17.52
C ILE A 435 36.20 -20.25 -17.76
N LEU A 436 35.50 -21.38 -17.59
CA LEU A 436 36.03 -22.71 -17.89
C LEU A 436 36.43 -22.82 -19.37
N THR A 437 35.53 -22.43 -20.27
CA THR A 437 35.74 -22.46 -21.72
C THR A 437 36.89 -21.54 -22.13
N HIS A 438 36.97 -20.36 -21.52
CA HIS A 438 38.05 -19.40 -21.72
C HIS A 438 39.41 -20.03 -21.38
N TYR A 439 39.56 -20.56 -20.16
CA TYR A 439 40.80 -21.19 -19.75
C TYR A 439 41.13 -22.48 -20.53
N GLN A 440 40.14 -23.25 -20.94
CA GLN A 440 40.33 -24.41 -21.83
C GLN A 440 40.85 -23.96 -23.21
N SER A 441 40.24 -22.93 -23.80
CA SER A 441 40.70 -22.38 -25.08
C SER A 441 42.15 -21.85 -25.01
N LEU A 442 42.51 -21.20 -23.89
CA LEU A 442 43.87 -20.77 -23.62
C LEU A 442 44.84 -21.94 -23.43
N TRP A 443 44.38 -23.02 -22.79
CA TRP A 443 45.20 -24.21 -22.57
C TRP A 443 45.50 -24.96 -23.87
N ASP A 444 44.54 -24.97 -24.80
CA ASP A 444 44.68 -25.61 -26.11
C ASP A 444 45.48 -24.76 -27.10
N ASP A 445 45.58 -23.44 -26.87
CA ASP A 445 46.38 -22.52 -27.68
C ASP A 445 47.88 -22.92 -27.69
N GLY A 446 48.49 -22.92 -28.87
CA GLY A 446 49.90 -23.23 -29.07
C GLY A 446 50.84 -22.18 -28.48
N GLU A 447 50.39 -20.94 -28.32
CA GLU A 447 51.20 -19.83 -27.80
C GLU A 447 51.26 -19.78 -26.27
N PHE A 448 50.45 -20.59 -25.58
CA PHE A 448 50.41 -20.67 -24.13
C PHE A 448 51.66 -21.39 -23.58
N PRO A 449 52.36 -20.86 -22.56
CA PRO A 449 53.65 -21.38 -22.13
C PRO A 449 53.64 -22.86 -21.70
N HIS A 450 54.56 -23.65 -22.28
CA HIS A 450 54.73 -25.07 -21.95
C HIS A 450 55.09 -25.30 -20.48
N ASP A 451 55.89 -24.42 -19.88
CA ASP A 451 56.27 -24.50 -18.46
C ASP A 451 55.05 -24.50 -17.52
N ILE A 452 54.01 -23.73 -17.87
CA ILE A 452 52.74 -23.72 -17.13
C ILE A 452 51.97 -25.01 -17.41
N LYS A 453 51.92 -25.45 -18.67
CA LYS A 453 51.20 -26.69 -19.05
C LYS A 453 51.75 -27.91 -18.30
N ASP A 454 53.06 -28.06 -18.25
CA ASP A 454 53.72 -29.20 -17.63
C ASP A 454 53.66 -29.13 -16.10
N GLY A 455 53.95 -27.95 -15.53
CA GLY A 455 54.01 -27.78 -14.08
C GLY A 455 52.64 -27.66 -13.38
N CYS A 456 51.59 -27.25 -14.10
CA CYS A 456 50.27 -26.95 -13.53
C CYS A 456 49.15 -27.91 -13.98
N LYS A 457 49.47 -28.96 -14.74
CA LYS A 457 48.48 -29.90 -15.31
C LYS A 457 47.49 -30.45 -14.27
N TYR A 458 47.99 -30.89 -13.12
CA TYR A 458 47.16 -31.43 -12.05
C TYR A 458 46.20 -30.38 -11.47
N SER A 459 46.73 -29.21 -11.10
CA SER A 459 45.92 -28.09 -10.58
C SER A 459 44.87 -27.61 -11.58
N PHE A 460 45.20 -27.63 -12.88
CA PHE A 460 44.28 -27.29 -13.95
C PHE A 460 43.14 -28.30 -14.11
N LEU A 461 43.44 -29.60 -14.10
CA LEU A 461 42.42 -30.64 -14.12
C LEU A 461 41.53 -30.60 -12.88
N GLU A 462 42.11 -30.33 -11.71
CA GLU A 462 41.37 -30.16 -10.47
C GLU A 462 40.47 -28.93 -10.50
N PHE A 463 40.95 -27.81 -11.07
CA PHE A 463 40.15 -26.62 -11.30
C PHE A 463 38.93 -26.92 -12.19
N ILE A 464 39.12 -27.62 -13.31
CA ILE A 464 38.03 -28.04 -14.20
C ILE A 464 37.03 -28.93 -13.46
N ARG A 465 37.53 -29.94 -12.74
CA ARG A 465 36.71 -30.91 -12.01
C ARG A 465 35.87 -30.24 -10.93
N ARG A 466 36.48 -29.37 -10.10
CA ARG A 466 35.78 -28.65 -9.03
C ARG A 466 34.77 -27.67 -9.57
N THR A 467 35.13 -26.87 -10.59
CA THR A 467 34.21 -25.90 -11.21
C THR A 467 33.01 -26.61 -11.84
N THR A 468 33.24 -27.70 -12.58
CA THR A 468 32.16 -28.50 -13.17
C THR A 468 31.23 -29.09 -12.09
N SER A 469 31.78 -29.52 -10.97
CA SER A 469 30.99 -30.01 -9.84
C SER A 469 30.11 -28.92 -9.21
N MET A 470 30.63 -27.69 -9.07
CA MET A 470 29.86 -26.55 -8.54
C MET A 470 28.74 -26.14 -9.51
N VAL A 471 29.03 -26.07 -10.81
CA VAL A 471 28.03 -25.82 -11.85
C VAL A 471 26.89 -26.84 -11.79
N ARG A 472 27.22 -28.14 -11.74
CA ARG A 472 26.20 -29.20 -11.59
C ARG A 472 25.38 -29.03 -10.31
N SER A 473 26.02 -28.63 -9.20
CA SER A 473 25.30 -28.38 -7.95
C SER A 473 24.28 -27.24 -8.09
N LEU A 474 24.62 -26.16 -8.79
CA LEU A 474 23.68 -25.08 -9.08
C LEU A 474 22.55 -25.54 -9.99
N GLU A 475 22.85 -26.30 -11.05
CA GLU A 475 21.84 -26.87 -11.96
C GLU A 475 20.84 -27.78 -11.24
N MET A 476 21.30 -28.56 -10.26
CA MET A 476 20.42 -29.38 -9.42
C MET A 476 19.49 -28.53 -8.53
N GLU A 477 19.97 -27.43 -7.95
CA GLU A 477 19.12 -26.50 -7.19
C GLU A 477 18.16 -25.73 -8.10
N ILE A 478 18.56 -25.39 -9.34
CA ILE A 478 17.68 -24.82 -10.37
C ILE A 478 16.53 -25.78 -10.69
N ALA A 479 16.82 -27.07 -10.88
CA ALA A 479 15.79 -28.08 -11.13
C ALA A 479 14.82 -28.21 -9.94
N ARG A 480 15.34 -28.19 -8.70
CA ARG A 480 14.53 -28.20 -7.48
C ARG A 480 13.61 -26.98 -7.38
N ILE A 481 14.11 -25.78 -7.69
CA ILE A 481 13.30 -24.57 -7.75
C ILE A 481 12.19 -24.73 -8.80
N GLY A 482 12.47 -25.35 -9.94
CA GLY A 482 11.47 -25.69 -10.96
C GLY A 482 10.28 -26.45 -10.38
N THR A 483 10.52 -27.46 -9.56
CA THR A 483 9.45 -28.22 -8.88
C THR A 483 8.70 -27.38 -7.84
N LEU A 484 9.40 -26.55 -7.06
CA LEU A 484 8.76 -25.67 -6.08
C LEU A 484 7.86 -24.63 -6.75
N MET A 485 8.24 -24.13 -7.93
CA MET A 485 7.41 -23.20 -8.70
C MET A 485 6.12 -23.85 -9.22
N LEU A 486 6.17 -25.12 -9.63
CA LEU A 486 4.96 -25.87 -10.02
C LEU A 486 4.00 -25.99 -8.83
N LEU A 487 4.52 -26.43 -7.68
CA LEU A 487 3.75 -26.54 -6.43
C LEU A 487 3.16 -25.19 -5.99
N LEU A 488 3.91 -24.10 -6.18
CA LEU A 488 3.44 -22.74 -5.90
C LEU A 488 2.31 -22.32 -6.84
N ASN A 489 2.41 -22.62 -8.13
CA ASN A 489 1.37 -22.29 -9.11
C ASN A 489 0.07 -23.06 -8.81
N ASP A 490 0.16 -24.36 -8.56
CA ASP A 490 -0.98 -25.19 -8.19
C ASP A 490 -1.64 -24.66 -6.91
N GLY A 491 -0.82 -24.34 -5.91
CA GLY A 491 -1.27 -23.76 -4.65
C GLY A 491 -1.91 -22.40 -4.79
N ARG A 492 -1.39 -21.55 -5.69
CA ARG A 492 -1.96 -20.24 -6.00
C ARG A 492 -3.32 -20.38 -6.66
N GLU A 493 -3.47 -21.28 -7.62
CA GLU A 493 -4.76 -21.52 -8.27
C GLU A 493 -5.82 -21.98 -7.27
N LEU A 494 -5.44 -22.87 -6.34
CA LEU A 494 -6.34 -23.29 -5.25
C LEU A 494 -6.68 -22.12 -4.33
N PHE A 495 -5.69 -21.31 -3.94
CA PHE A 495 -5.91 -20.14 -3.09
C PHE A 495 -6.85 -19.11 -3.75
N ASP A 496 -6.67 -18.84 -5.04
CA ASP A 496 -7.53 -17.93 -5.81
C ASP A 496 -8.98 -18.44 -5.86
N LYS A 497 -9.19 -19.77 -5.96
CA LYS A 497 -10.54 -20.36 -5.89
C LYS A 497 -11.17 -20.17 -4.50
N PHE A 498 -10.42 -20.39 -3.42
CA PHE A 498 -10.93 -20.16 -2.06
C PHE A 498 -11.25 -18.69 -1.79
N LEU A 499 -10.43 -17.76 -2.30
CA LEU A 499 -10.71 -16.33 -2.23
C LEU A 499 -11.99 -15.96 -2.97
N GLN A 500 -12.20 -16.50 -4.18
CA GLN A 500 -13.44 -16.26 -4.94
C GLN A 500 -14.67 -16.79 -4.21
N LEU A 501 -14.58 -17.99 -3.63
CA LEU A 501 -15.65 -18.55 -2.80
C LEU A 501 -15.98 -17.62 -1.63
N ARG A 502 -14.97 -17.14 -0.90
CA ARG A 502 -15.17 -16.17 0.19
C ARG A 502 -15.87 -14.90 -0.29
N HIS A 503 -15.47 -14.34 -1.43
CA HIS A 503 -16.11 -13.15 -2.00
C HIS A 503 -17.57 -13.39 -2.37
N ILE A 504 -17.88 -14.56 -2.95
CA ILE A 504 -19.25 -14.96 -3.29
C ILE A 504 -20.11 -15.06 -2.03
N GLU A 505 -19.61 -15.71 -0.97
CA GLU A 505 -20.34 -15.85 0.29
C GLU A 505 -20.60 -14.51 0.98
N GLN A 506 -19.60 -13.64 1.05
CA GLN A 506 -19.79 -12.28 1.55
C GLN A 506 -20.88 -11.54 0.74
N SER A 507 -20.84 -11.65 -0.59
CA SER A 507 -21.85 -11.04 -1.47
C SER A 507 -23.25 -11.60 -1.22
N LYS A 508 -23.41 -12.90 -0.94
CA LYS A 508 -24.70 -13.51 -0.59
C LYS A 508 -25.25 -12.94 0.70
N LEU A 509 -24.44 -12.87 1.76
CA LEU A 509 -24.85 -12.27 3.03
C LEU A 509 -25.25 -10.80 2.87
N PHE A 510 -24.46 -10.02 2.11
CA PHE A 510 -24.82 -8.64 1.82
C PHE A 510 -26.14 -8.54 1.04
N THR A 511 -26.39 -9.45 0.09
CA THR A 511 -27.64 -9.49 -0.67
C THR A 511 -28.83 -9.87 0.21
N ALA A 512 -28.66 -10.86 1.10
CA ALA A 512 -29.70 -11.29 2.05
C ALA A 512 -30.05 -10.16 3.03
N ASN A 513 -29.04 -9.51 3.62
CA ASN A 513 -29.25 -8.37 4.51
C ASN A 513 -29.86 -7.16 3.77
N ALA A 514 -29.46 -6.91 2.52
CA ALA A 514 -30.06 -5.87 1.69
C ALA A 514 -31.53 -6.19 1.35
N HIS A 515 -31.85 -7.46 1.06
CA HIS A 515 -33.22 -7.90 0.80
C HIS A 515 -34.09 -7.76 2.05
N GLN A 516 -33.60 -8.18 3.22
CA GLN A 516 -34.30 -8.00 4.49
C GLN A 516 -34.54 -6.52 4.80
N SER A 517 -33.52 -5.68 4.59
CA SER A 517 -33.65 -4.23 4.76
C SER A 517 -34.66 -3.62 3.78
N ALA A 518 -34.68 -4.09 2.54
CA ALA A 518 -35.65 -3.68 1.53
C ALA A 518 -37.08 -4.09 1.91
N GLN A 519 -37.28 -5.30 2.44
CA GLN A 519 -38.58 -5.76 2.93
C GLN A 519 -39.07 -4.95 4.13
N TYR A 520 -38.21 -4.70 5.12
CA TYR A 520 -38.56 -3.82 6.25
C TYR A 520 -38.92 -2.41 5.77
N MET A 521 -38.14 -1.86 4.84
CA MET A 521 -38.42 -0.54 4.25
C MET A 521 -39.74 -0.54 3.45
N GLN A 522 -40.05 -1.61 2.72
CA GLN A 522 -41.31 -1.75 2.01
C GLN A 522 -42.49 -1.78 2.99
N LYS A 523 -42.40 -2.56 4.07
CA LYS A 523 -43.44 -2.63 5.10
C LYS A 523 -43.65 -1.28 5.78
N LEU A 524 -42.56 -0.62 6.21
CA LEU A 524 -42.61 0.73 6.78
C LEU A 524 -43.20 1.76 5.80
N THR A 525 -42.89 1.64 4.51
CA THR A 525 -43.43 2.55 3.48
C THR A 525 -44.94 2.36 3.30
N ILE A 526 -45.43 1.12 3.34
CA ILE A 526 -46.87 0.81 3.27
C ILE A 526 -47.59 1.36 4.52
N GLU A 527 -47.07 1.09 5.72
CA GLU A 527 -47.63 1.62 6.98
C GLU A 527 -47.60 3.16 7.00
N MET A 528 -46.51 3.77 6.51
CA MET A 528 -46.40 5.22 6.38
C MET A 528 -47.44 5.77 5.38
N HIS A 529 -47.67 5.10 4.25
CA HIS A 529 -48.67 5.51 3.28
C HIS A 529 -50.08 5.44 3.85
N GLU A 530 -50.40 4.38 4.60
CA GLU A 530 -51.69 4.22 5.28
C GLU A 530 -51.90 5.26 6.39
N SER A 531 -50.87 5.51 7.22
CA SER A 531 -50.89 6.57 8.23
C SER A 531 -51.09 7.95 7.59
N THR A 532 -50.44 8.21 6.46
CA THR A 532 -50.60 9.47 5.71
C THR A 532 -52.03 9.66 5.22
N LYS A 533 -52.68 8.61 4.70
CA LYS A 533 -54.09 8.64 4.28
C LYS A 533 -55.05 8.86 5.45
N ASN A 534 -54.77 8.26 6.61
CA ASN A 534 -55.55 8.49 7.83
C ASN A 534 -55.37 9.92 8.35
N MET A 535 -54.16 10.47 8.28
CA MET A 535 -53.88 11.86 8.63
C MET A 535 -54.61 12.85 7.71
N GLU A 536 -54.70 12.55 6.41
CA GLU A 536 -55.49 13.32 5.44
C GLU A 536 -56.98 13.39 5.83
N ASN A 537 -57.57 12.25 6.21
CA ASN A 537 -58.96 12.20 6.70
C ASN A 537 -59.17 12.96 8.02
N ILE A 538 -58.19 12.91 8.93
CA ILE A 538 -58.26 13.66 10.20
C ILE A 538 -58.19 15.16 9.93
N ALA A 539 -57.33 15.61 9.02
CA ALA A 539 -57.25 17.01 8.63
C ALA A 539 -58.56 17.53 8.00
N ALA A 540 -59.23 16.72 7.18
CA ALA A 540 -60.54 17.09 6.63
C ALA A 540 -61.64 17.17 7.71
N LYS A 541 -61.56 16.33 8.76
CA LYS A 541 -62.53 16.34 9.86
C LYS A 541 -62.32 17.54 10.81
N THR A 542 -61.08 17.91 11.09
CA THR A 542 -60.77 19.07 11.95
C THR A 542 -61.18 20.40 11.31
N GLU A 543 -61.18 20.50 9.97
CA GLU A 543 -61.74 21.64 9.23
C GLU A 543 -63.24 21.85 9.54
N LYS A 544 -64.01 20.75 9.57
CA LYS A 544 -65.45 20.80 9.87
C LYS A 544 -65.75 21.12 11.33
N GLU A 545 -64.92 20.64 12.25
CA GLU A 545 -65.07 20.91 13.69
C GLU A 545 -64.72 22.37 14.05
N THR A 546 -63.71 22.96 13.39
CA THR A 546 -63.38 24.39 13.56
C THR A 546 -64.50 25.30 13.07
N ALA A 547 -65.15 24.98 11.95
CA ALA A 547 -66.32 25.73 11.46
C ALA A 547 -67.50 25.70 12.47
N SER A 548 -67.70 24.59 13.16
CA SER A 548 -68.78 24.42 14.15
C SER A 548 -68.54 25.21 15.44
N MET A 549 -67.28 25.31 15.88
CA MET A 549 -66.88 26.09 17.05
C MET A 549 -67.17 27.60 16.89
N HIS A 550 -66.99 28.13 15.68
CA HIS A 550 -67.30 29.52 15.37
C HIS A 550 -68.80 29.83 15.43
N ILE A 551 -69.68 28.86 15.14
CA ILE A 551 -71.13 29.07 15.15
C ILE A 551 -71.67 29.09 16.60
N ILE A 552 -71.20 28.20 17.47
CA ILE A 552 -71.67 28.11 18.87
C ILE A 552 -71.28 29.35 19.67
N THR A 553 -70.06 29.86 19.47
CA THR A 553 -69.55 31.08 20.14
C THR A 553 -70.37 32.33 19.78
N LEU A 554 -70.92 32.38 18.57
CA LEU A 554 -71.80 33.47 18.15
C LEU A 554 -73.15 33.43 18.88
N VAL A 555 -73.74 32.25 19.01
CA VAL A 555 -75.05 32.08 19.68
C VAL A 555 -74.96 32.45 21.17
N THR A 556 -73.91 32.05 21.88
CA THR A 556 -73.77 32.33 23.31
C THR A 556 -73.60 33.82 23.61
N LEU A 557 -72.86 34.57 22.77
CA LEU A 557 -72.68 36.02 22.94
C LEU A 557 -73.99 36.82 22.86
N VAL A 558 -74.98 36.35 22.09
CA VAL A 558 -76.27 37.04 21.94
C VAL A 558 -77.16 36.86 23.18
N PHE A 559 -77.20 35.66 23.76
CA PHE A 559 -78.14 35.34 24.84
C PHE A 559 -77.60 35.56 26.26
N LEU A 560 -76.27 35.64 26.43
CA LEU A 560 -75.62 35.82 27.73
C LEU A 560 -75.99 37.15 28.46
N PRO A 561 -76.20 38.29 27.79
CA PRO A 561 -76.69 39.51 28.44
C PRO A 561 -78.13 39.36 28.95
N GLY A 562 -78.98 38.64 28.21
CA GLY A 562 -80.38 38.44 28.56
C GLY A 562 -80.56 37.53 29.77
N THR A 563 -79.73 36.49 29.90
CA THR A 563 -79.72 35.62 31.08
C THR A 563 -79.18 36.33 32.31
N PHE A 564 -78.23 37.25 32.17
CA PHE A 564 -77.68 37.99 33.32
C PHE A 564 -78.64 39.04 33.90
N VAL A 565 -79.47 39.69 33.07
CA VAL A 565 -80.48 40.66 33.52
C VAL A 565 -81.65 40.00 34.26
N ALA A 566 -82.02 38.76 33.90
CA ALA A 566 -83.05 38.00 34.60
C ALA A 566 -82.70 37.66 36.06
N VAL A 567 -81.41 37.69 36.41
CA VAL A 567 -80.88 37.24 37.71
C VAL A 567 -80.77 38.39 38.73
N ARG A 568 -80.72 39.66 38.28
CA ARG A 568 -80.23 40.76 39.14
C ARG A 568 -81.27 41.45 40.04
N PHE A 569 -82.56 41.14 39.97
CA PHE A 569 -83.60 41.81 40.77
C PHE A 569 -84.01 41.10 42.08
N GLY A 570 -83.15 40.20 42.61
CA GLY A 570 -83.35 39.52 43.90
C GLY A 570 -82.21 39.71 44.89
N LEU A 571 -81.86 40.96 45.24
CA LEU A 571 -80.99 41.27 46.38
C LEU A 571 -81.74 42.23 47.35
N PRO A 572 -81.73 41.97 48.68
CA PRO A 572 -82.51 42.75 49.65
C PRO A 572 -81.85 44.12 49.87
N LEU A 573 -82.61 45.21 49.68
CA LEU A 573 -82.08 46.58 49.75
C LEU A 573 -82.68 47.38 50.91
N LEU A 574 -81.90 47.48 51.99
CA LEU A 574 -81.91 48.58 52.96
C LEU A 574 -81.39 49.87 52.26
N PRO A 575 -81.84 51.07 52.65
CA PRO A 575 -83.13 51.58 52.23
C PRO A 575 -83.08 53.10 52.01
N LEU A 576 -83.48 53.57 50.83
CA LEU A 576 -83.85 54.98 50.66
C LEU A 576 -84.70 55.10 49.40
N LEU A 577 -85.93 54.57 49.41
CA LEU A 577 -87.07 55.32 48.87
C LEU A 577 -88.49 54.72 49.04
N PHE A 578 -88.74 53.44 49.31
CA PHE A 578 -90.13 53.00 49.48
C PHE A 578 -90.28 51.91 50.54
N GLU A 579 -91.06 52.23 51.57
CA GLU A 579 -91.56 51.30 52.58
C GLU A 579 -92.52 50.29 51.95
N VAL A 580 -92.68 49.14 52.64
CA VAL A 580 -93.71 48.10 52.43
C VAL A 580 -93.33 47.00 51.41
N LEU A 581 -92.65 45.93 51.86
CA LEU A 581 -93.08 44.51 51.72
C LEU A 581 -91.96 43.45 51.97
N THR A 582 -92.26 42.62 52.98
CA THR A 582 -92.01 41.18 53.26
C THR A 582 -90.82 40.37 52.68
N CYS A 583 -90.09 39.75 53.62
CA CYS A 583 -89.13 38.64 53.47
C CYS A 583 -89.82 37.32 53.07
N ARG A 584 -89.62 36.84 51.83
CA ARG A 584 -89.48 35.41 51.42
C ARG A 584 -89.71 35.28 49.91
N GLN A 585 -88.65 35.34 49.10
CA GLN A 585 -88.68 34.88 47.69
C GLN A 585 -87.34 34.23 47.30
N THR A 586 -87.40 33.06 46.68
CA THR A 586 -86.28 32.24 46.19
C THR A 586 -86.03 32.49 44.69
N LEU A 587 -84.75 32.63 44.32
CA LEU A 587 -84.24 33.12 43.03
C LEU A 587 -84.20 32.09 41.87
N PHE A 588 -85.13 31.14 41.81
CA PHE A 588 -85.45 30.49 40.52
C PHE A 588 -86.91 30.68 40.09
N GLY A 589 -87.68 31.49 40.81
CA GLY A 589 -88.99 31.95 40.36
C GLY A 589 -89.01 33.46 40.22
N SER A 590 -89.28 33.99 39.04
CA SER A 590 -89.54 35.43 38.81
C SER A 590 -90.81 35.95 39.51
N GLY A 591 -91.39 35.18 40.44
CA GLY A 591 -92.47 35.58 41.34
C GLY A 591 -93.79 35.93 40.62
N LEU A 592 -93.96 35.56 39.35
CA LEU A 592 -95.13 35.96 38.57
C LEU A 592 -96.47 35.38 39.07
N TYR A 593 -96.45 34.31 39.87
CA TYR A 593 -97.61 33.67 40.50
C TYR A 593 -97.25 33.22 41.94
N GLN A 594 -98.03 33.60 42.95
CA GLN A 594 -97.81 33.22 44.36
C GLN A 594 -99.15 32.83 45.03
N TRP A 595 -99.15 31.74 45.82
CA TRP A 595 -100.34 31.16 46.47
C TRP A 595 -100.41 31.59 47.95
N ASP A 596 -101.62 31.87 48.47
CA ASP A 596 -101.87 32.34 49.86
C ASP A 596 -101.94 31.15 50.85
N GLN A 597 -101.59 31.35 52.13
CA GLN A 597 -101.05 30.25 52.97
C GLN A 597 -101.90 29.81 54.19
N GLU A 598 -103.06 30.40 54.48
CA GLU A 598 -103.83 30.09 55.71
C GLU A 598 -105.17 29.33 55.55
N ASP A 599 -105.63 29.00 54.34
CA ASP A 599 -106.79 28.11 54.13
C ASP A 599 -106.54 27.10 52.98
N PRO A 600 -106.35 25.80 53.27
CA PRO A 600 -105.88 24.82 52.26
C PRO A 600 -107.02 24.19 51.45
N VAL A 601 -108.12 24.90 51.23
CA VAL A 601 -109.22 24.43 50.35
C VAL A 601 -109.71 25.59 49.46
N GLY A 602 -109.01 25.81 48.35
CA GLY A 602 -109.62 26.26 47.10
C GLY A 602 -109.56 27.76 46.72
N SER A 603 -108.38 28.34 46.51
CA SER A 603 -108.25 29.54 45.63
C SER A 603 -106.99 29.53 44.76
N VAL A 604 -107.14 30.03 43.52
CA VAL A 604 -106.18 30.07 42.38
C VAL A 604 -105.06 31.12 42.54
N PRO A 605 -103.89 30.98 41.87
CA PRO A 605 -102.76 31.91 42.02
C PRO A 605 -102.99 33.20 41.23
N VAL A 606 -102.70 34.35 41.84
CA VAL A 606 -102.96 35.67 41.24
C VAL A 606 -101.72 36.20 40.50
N TRP A 607 -101.87 36.47 39.19
CA TRP A 607 -100.83 37.07 38.32
C TRP A 607 -100.58 38.54 38.63
N LYS A 608 -99.31 38.97 38.73
CA LYS A 608 -98.94 40.39 38.84
C LYS A 608 -98.19 40.90 37.60
N GLY A 609 -98.94 41.51 36.67
CA GLY A 609 -98.41 42.03 35.40
C GLY A 609 -97.40 43.19 35.51
N ASN A 610 -97.30 43.85 36.66
CA ASN A 610 -96.36 44.99 36.84
C ASN A 610 -94.89 44.56 36.88
N LEU A 611 -94.57 43.32 37.29
CA LEU A 611 -93.20 42.81 37.36
C LEU A 611 -92.65 42.40 35.98
N PHE A 612 -93.49 41.84 35.09
CA PHE A 612 -93.08 41.45 33.74
C PHE A 612 -92.77 42.64 32.83
N LYS A 613 -93.56 43.73 32.93
CA LYS A 613 -93.30 44.96 32.16
C LYS A 613 -91.93 45.58 32.48
N LEU A 614 -91.46 45.47 33.71
CA LEU A 614 -90.14 46.00 34.11
C LEU A 614 -88.99 45.17 33.52
N PHE A 615 -89.11 43.84 33.52
CA PHE A 615 -88.12 42.94 32.93
C PHE A 615 -87.96 43.15 31.41
N ALA A 616 -89.07 43.20 30.67
CA ALA A 616 -89.05 43.38 29.22
C ALA A 616 -88.44 44.73 28.81
N LYS A 617 -88.67 45.80 29.59
CA LYS A 617 -88.18 47.16 29.28
C LYS A 617 -86.67 47.32 29.41
N ILE A 618 -86.00 46.45 30.17
CA ILE A 618 -84.55 46.49 30.39
C ILE A 618 -83.81 45.47 29.50
N CYS A 619 -84.38 44.28 29.32
CA CYS A 619 -83.70 43.15 28.69
C CYS A 619 -83.60 43.26 27.15
N PHE A 620 -84.70 43.65 26.49
CA PHE A 620 -84.73 43.74 25.02
C PHE A 620 -83.82 44.84 24.41
N PRO A 621 -83.72 46.05 25.00
CA PRO A 621 -82.79 47.07 24.50
C PRO A 621 -81.32 46.64 24.58
N LEU A 622 -80.96 45.90 25.64
CA LEU A 622 -79.60 45.42 25.85
C LEU A 622 -79.19 44.36 24.80
N MET A 623 -80.09 43.41 24.49
CA MET A 623 -79.89 42.41 23.44
C MET A 623 -79.83 43.02 22.03
N ALA A 624 -80.60 44.08 21.77
CA ALA A 624 -80.52 44.80 20.50
C ALA A 624 -79.17 45.53 20.35
N GLY A 625 -78.66 46.13 21.44
CA GLY A 625 -77.36 46.80 21.45
C GLY A 625 -76.18 45.87 21.12
N THR A 626 -76.17 44.64 21.64
CA THR A 626 -75.10 43.67 21.37
C THR A 626 -75.12 43.18 19.91
N ILE A 627 -76.30 42.98 19.32
CA ILE A 627 -76.44 42.61 17.90
C ILE A 627 -75.96 43.73 16.98
N ILE A 628 -76.27 45.00 17.30
CA ILE A 628 -75.85 46.16 16.50
C ILE A 628 -74.33 46.34 16.53
N ILE A 629 -73.70 46.25 17.71
CA ILE A 629 -72.23 46.33 17.85
C ILE A 629 -71.56 45.21 17.03
N TRP A 630 -72.14 44.01 17.02
CA TRP A 630 -71.58 42.88 16.28
C TRP A 630 -71.73 43.04 14.76
N LEU A 631 -72.87 43.52 14.26
CA LEU A 631 -73.05 43.83 12.84
C LEU A 631 -72.08 44.92 12.35
N VAL A 632 -71.80 45.93 13.18
CA VAL A 632 -70.81 46.98 12.86
C VAL A 632 -69.40 46.41 12.79
N LEU A 633 -69.01 45.50 13.69
CA LEU A 633 -67.70 44.84 13.65
C LEU A 633 -67.57 43.84 12.48
N ALA A 634 -68.61 43.07 12.21
CA ALA A 634 -68.62 42.04 11.16
C ALA A 634 -68.61 42.65 9.75
N TYR A 635 -69.34 43.75 9.50
CA TYR A 635 -69.42 44.40 8.19
C TYR A 635 -68.49 45.61 8.03
N GLY A 636 -68.06 46.27 9.11
CA GLY A 636 -67.17 47.45 9.05
C GLY A 636 -65.69 47.13 8.83
N VAL A 637 -65.20 45.97 9.29
CA VAL A 637 -63.78 45.58 9.21
C VAL A 637 -63.36 44.99 7.85
N PRO A 638 -64.20 44.24 7.10
CA PRO A 638 -63.83 43.72 5.78
C PRO A 638 -63.79 44.79 4.67
N TRP A 639 -64.57 45.87 4.80
CA TRP A 639 -64.58 46.96 3.81
C TRP A 639 -63.23 47.70 3.75
N LEU A 640 -62.54 47.85 4.88
CA LEU A 640 -61.19 48.44 4.93
C LEU A 640 -60.08 47.52 4.38
N LYS A 641 -60.32 46.22 4.20
CA LYS A 641 -59.31 45.25 3.71
C LYS A 641 -59.47 44.83 2.24
N SER A 642 -60.61 45.10 1.62
CA SER A 642 -60.92 44.67 0.24
C SER A 642 -60.19 45.45 -0.88
N THR A 643 -59.49 46.54 -0.59
CA THR A 643 -58.80 47.36 -1.61
C THR A 643 -57.39 46.90 -1.97
N ARG A 644 -56.83 45.84 -1.36
CA ARG A 644 -55.38 45.54 -1.46
C ARG A 644 -54.94 44.25 -2.16
N ARG A 645 -55.79 43.37 -2.67
CA ARG A 645 -55.32 42.15 -3.37
C ARG A 645 -56.23 41.72 -4.52
N ARG A 646 -56.25 42.50 -5.60
CA ARG A 646 -56.46 41.95 -6.95
C ARG A 646 -55.08 41.91 -7.58
N GLU A 647 -54.57 40.72 -7.88
CA GLU A 647 -53.61 40.39 -8.96
C GLU A 647 -52.95 39.03 -8.66
N VAL A 648 -53.44 37.96 -9.29
CA VAL A 648 -52.67 36.85 -9.93
C VAL A 648 -53.62 36.12 -10.90
N PRO A 649 -53.26 35.84 -12.18
CA PRO A 649 -54.00 34.94 -13.07
C PRO A 649 -53.36 33.53 -13.20
N PRO A 650 -54.07 32.53 -13.77
CA PRO A 650 -53.73 31.11 -13.64
C PRO A 650 -53.28 30.40 -14.95
N ASP A 651 -52.72 29.20 -14.73
CA ASP A 651 -52.65 27.96 -15.56
C ASP A 651 -51.88 27.91 -16.90
N GLU A 652 -51.17 26.79 -17.11
CA GLU A 652 -51.29 25.97 -18.34
C GLU A 652 -50.58 24.59 -18.22
N GLU A 653 -51.38 23.52 -18.26
CA GLU A 653 -51.02 22.16 -18.72
C GLU A 653 -51.25 22.06 -20.24
N ASN A 654 -50.40 21.29 -20.95
CA ASN A 654 -50.63 20.54 -22.22
C ASN A 654 -49.27 20.28 -22.91
N VAL A 655 -48.93 19.20 -23.64
CA VAL A 655 -49.70 18.18 -24.36
C VAL A 655 -48.77 17.01 -24.76
N ILE A 656 -49.37 15.85 -24.99
CA ILE A 656 -48.84 14.58 -25.53
C ILE A 656 -48.49 14.71 -27.03
N GLY A 657 -47.46 14.01 -27.53
CA GLY A 657 -47.23 13.90 -28.97
C GLY A 657 -46.29 12.76 -29.40
N VAL A 658 -46.89 11.74 -30.01
CA VAL A 658 -46.29 10.61 -30.73
C VAL A 658 -45.51 11.07 -31.97
N GLY A 659 -44.46 10.34 -32.36
CA GLY A 659 -43.78 10.51 -33.66
C GLY A 659 -42.93 9.30 -34.03
N ASP A 660 -43.38 8.57 -35.04
CA ASP A 660 -42.78 7.38 -35.66
C ASP A 660 -42.01 7.76 -36.96
N CYS A 661 -41.16 6.82 -37.42
CA CYS A 661 -40.62 6.62 -38.77
C CYS A 661 -39.41 7.43 -39.34
N GLY A 662 -38.38 6.65 -39.72
CA GLY A 662 -37.56 6.79 -40.95
C GLY A 662 -36.31 7.68 -40.86
N GLY A 663 -35.11 7.32 -41.31
CA GLY A 663 -34.60 6.17 -42.05
C GLY A 663 -33.25 6.54 -42.68
N LYS A 664 -32.22 5.69 -42.52
CA LYS A 664 -31.14 5.33 -43.45
C LYS A 664 -30.09 4.50 -42.75
#